data_AF-D6U4P3-F1
#
_entry.id   AF-D6U4P3-F1
#
_cell.length_a   1.000
_cell.length_b   1.000
_cell.length_c   1.000
_cell.angle_alpha   90.00
_cell.angle_beta   90.00
_cell.angle_gamma   90.00
#
_symmetry.space_group_name_H-M   'P 1'
#
loop_
_entity.id
_entity.type
_entity.pdbx_description
1 polymer ?
#
loop_
_entity_poly.entity_id
_entity_poly.type
_entity_poly.pdbx_seq_one_letter_code
_entity_poly.pdbx_strand_id
1 'polypeptide(L)'
;MSRLTQKIASPLIIALFILSVASLAASYPSRAYADSQDARAWLTTPDQGNLLKEQPAISFSNHADPNTPTITVNTDQKYQSMTGFGASLTASSAVVLSQSNIDQKQVMRTLFDPHQDIGLSYLRQPMGSSDLAPPLDASKNWVGEYTYDDMPAGQTDPTLSHFSIAQDDRYHITSLLKEALRINPQLKIMATPWSPPAWMKLPGNSWGHCTNCDGGNQGFYDGSNSWDNTPNDYVSITFNGTQIKFYGVVGTDHGIGAFSIDGGSETMVDFYAPTNAGNTLVYTSPVLSAGQHTLKVRVTGQQNSSAHWNGINPDRVDIISASGVITVDDNVQGSGLNQFSYGGSGVASINQGYLNPKYYQAYAQYFVAFIKAYEREGIPIYAITPQNEPQNGNYMPTMLLPATSQTANDTTIGNEADFITNLASAFQQSHVQTKILAFDHNWDTPEYPSAILNSSAGKYVDGIAFHCYGGDPSAQDQFYGQKDIYETECSGGQWENNSNPTFAATLQDVMELGIGSTTHGAKTVVRWGLALDPNGNPHLDTAGSCGTCRGVISIAADGSVTKNSDYYGLGHFSKFVTAGAWRIASTTSSSNLENVAFLNRDGTRVLVVYNHNASSAGATTFQVQVGHKTFSYTLPAGAAVTFTWHEEEE
;
A
#
# COMPACT_ATOMS: atom_id res chain seq x y z
N MET A 1 -54.89 60.65 33.83
CA MET A 1 -54.97 60.15 35.21
C MET A 1 -53.60 59.62 35.61
N SER A 2 -53.02 60.21 36.66
CA SER A 2 -52.08 59.65 37.66
C SER A 2 -51.01 58.61 37.26
N ARG A 3 -49.75 59.09 37.29
CA ARG A 3 -48.55 58.57 38.02
C ARG A 3 -48.00 57.15 37.80
N LEU A 4 -46.67 57.15 37.51
CA LEU A 4 -45.57 56.30 38.03
C LEU A 4 -45.59 54.79 37.69
N THR A 5 -44.50 54.09 37.29
CA THR A 5 -43.05 54.41 37.34
C THR A 5 -42.20 53.44 36.49
N GLN A 6 -41.00 53.92 36.12
CA GLN A 6 -39.72 53.20 35.96
C GLN A 6 -39.54 52.26 34.74
N LYS A 7 -38.45 52.28 33.97
CA LYS A 7 -37.04 52.60 34.25
C LYS A 7 -36.27 52.99 32.97
N ILE A 8 -35.37 53.97 33.14
CA ILE A 8 -33.99 54.08 32.63
C ILE A 8 -33.77 54.59 31.17
N ALA A 9 -33.32 55.84 31.14
CA ALA A 9 -32.58 56.60 30.11
C ALA A 9 -31.25 55.92 29.73
N SER A 10 -30.49 56.21 28.66
CA SER A 10 -30.48 57.20 27.58
C SER A 10 -29.35 56.74 26.60
N PRO A 11 -29.16 57.39 25.43
CA PRO A 11 -28.51 56.80 24.28
C PRO A 11 -27.00 57.10 24.15
N LEU A 12 -26.35 56.27 23.32
CA LEU A 12 -25.20 56.51 22.44
C LEU A 12 -24.11 57.50 22.90
N ILE A 13 -22.96 56.95 23.30
CA ILE A 13 -21.65 57.58 23.15
C ILE A 13 -20.83 56.73 22.19
N ILE A 14 -20.40 57.35 21.09
CA ILE A 14 -19.44 56.84 20.12
C ILE A 14 -18.08 56.74 20.82
N ALA A 15 -17.51 55.54 20.89
CA ALA A 15 -16.13 55.31 21.30
C ALA A 15 -15.37 54.68 20.14
N LEU A 16 -14.40 55.43 19.61
CA LEU A 16 -13.32 54.94 18.75
C LEU A 16 -12.58 53.81 19.47
N PHE A 17 -12.65 52.59 18.96
CA PHE A 17 -11.70 51.54 19.30
C PHE A 17 -10.52 51.62 18.31
N ILE A 18 -9.46 52.29 18.74
CA ILE A 18 -8.12 52.09 18.19
C ILE A 18 -7.67 50.71 18.70
N LEU A 19 -7.75 49.67 17.86
CA LEU A 19 -7.05 48.43 18.13
C LEU A 19 -5.55 48.69 17.95
N SER A 20 -4.86 48.91 19.06
CA SER A 20 -3.42 48.70 19.13
C SER A 20 -3.14 47.22 18.90
N VAL A 21 -2.70 46.87 17.70
CA VAL A 21 -2.04 45.58 17.44
C VAL A 21 -0.69 45.63 18.14
N ALA A 22 -0.68 45.40 19.44
CA ALA A 22 0.52 44.97 20.13
C ALA A 22 0.77 43.53 19.65
N SER A 23 1.63 43.41 18.64
CA SER A 23 2.24 42.16 18.25
C SER A 23 2.90 41.54 19.48
N LEU A 24 2.22 40.61 20.15
CA LEU A 24 2.91 39.56 20.88
C LEU A 24 3.63 38.71 19.82
N ALA A 25 4.79 39.19 19.38
CA ALA A 25 5.82 38.28 18.92
C ALA A 25 6.07 37.34 20.09
N ALA A 26 5.57 36.10 19.98
CA ALA A 26 6.06 35.02 20.79
C ALA A 26 7.56 34.97 20.54
N SER A 27 8.34 35.54 21.46
CA SER A 27 9.78 35.33 21.53
C SER A 27 9.97 33.87 21.91
N TYR A 28 9.91 33.01 20.89
CA TYR A 28 10.55 31.71 20.96
C TYR A 28 11.99 31.97 21.39
N PRO A 29 12.50 31.31 22.44
CA PRO A 29 13.93 31.36 22.67
C PRO A 29 14.58 30.78 21.42
N SER A 30 15.17 31.65 20.60
CA SER A 30 16.16 31.24 19.62
C SER A 30 17.19 30.46 20.42
N ARG A 31 17.28 29.14 20.21
CA ARG A 31 18.46 28.41 20.63
C ARG A 31 19.62 29.16 19.98
N ALA A 32 20.43 29.81 20.79
CA ALA A 32 21.81 30.04 20.41
C ALA A 32 22.39 28.63 20.25
N TYR A 33 22.33 28.11 19.03
CA TYR A 33 23.19 27.00 18.65
C TYR A 33 24.59 27.53 18.88
N ALA A 34 25.30 26.93 19.82
CA ALA A 34 26.73 27.15 19.91
C ALA A 34 27.28 26.88 18.51
N ASP A 35 28.02 27.85 18.01
CA ASP A 35 28.63 27.94 16.68
C ASP A 35 29.71 26.86 16.50
N SER A 36 29.34 25.59 16.67
CA SER A 36 30.26 24.48 16.50
C SER A 36 30.33 24.15 15.01
N GLN A 37 31.45 24.53 14.41
CA GLN A 37 31.80 24.20 13.02
C GLN A 37 31.98 22.70 12.76
N ASP A 38 31.89 21.87 13.80
CA ASP A 38 32.11 20.44 13.72
C ASP A 38 30.91 19.70 13.11
N ALA A 39 31.19 18.68 12.31
CA ALA A 39 30.20 17.71 11.91
C ALA A 39 29.86 16.81 13.11
N ARG A 40 28.56 16.64 13.38
CA ARG A 40 28.06 15.63 14.32
C ARG A 40 27.70 14.36 13.55
N ALA A 41 27.82 13.20 14.20
CA ALA A 41 27.55 11.91 13.58
C ALA A 41 26.67 11.02 14.49
N TRP A 42 25.75 10.27 13.90
CA TRP A 42 24.92 9.27 14.58
C TRP A 42 25.07 7.93 13.91
N LEU A 43 25.39 6.89 14.68
CA LEU A 43 25.80 5.58 14.18
C LEU A 43 24.81 4.48 14.59
N THR A 44 24.49 3.61 13.65
CA THR A 44 23.86 2.31 13.90
C THR A 44 24.76 1.20 13.37
N THR A 45 25.11 0.22 14.21
CA THR A 45 25.96 -0.91 13.85
C THR A 45 25.16 -2.22 13.77
N PRO A 46 25.55 -3.16 12.89
CA PRO A 46 24.81 -4.41 12.68
C PRO A 46 24.78 -5.33 13.91
N ASP A 47 25.74 -5.18 14.82
CA ASP A 47 25.82 -5.87 16.11
C ASP A 47 24.97 -5.23 17.22
N GLN A 48 24.23 -4.16 16.90
CA GLN A 48 23.41 -3.37 17.84
C GLN A 48 24.21 -2.69 18.96
N GLY A 49 25.54 -2.63 18.88
CA GLY A 49 26.38 -1.91 19.85
C GLY A 49 26.18 -0.39 19.82
N ASN A 50 25.76 0.13 18.67
CA ASN A 50 25.29 1.50 18.48
C ASN A 50 23.94 1.46 17.76
N LEU A 51 22.96 2.22 18.27
CA LEU A 51 21.59 2.26 17.76
C LEU A 51 21.16 3.73 17.68
N LEU A 52 21.35 4.34 16.49
CA LEU A 52 21.23 5.78 16.25
C LEU A 52 21.99 6.62 17.30
N LYS A 53 23.16 6.15 17.74
CA LYS A 53 23.91 6.72 18.86
C LYS A 53 24.81 7.84 18.38
N GLU A 54 24.72 9.00 19.02
CA GLU A 54 25.62 10.13 18.75
C GLU A 54 27.09 9.76 19.05
N GLN A 55 27.97 10.15 18.14
CA GLN A 55 29.41 9.98 18.20
C GLN A 55 30.09 11.32 18.56
N PRO A 56 31.37 11.30 18.99
CA PRO A 56 32.14 12.53 19.20
C PRO A 56 32.12 13.45 17.97
N ALA A 57 32.07 14.76 18.20
CA ALA A 57 32.10 15.76 17.15
C ALA A 57 33.39 15.67 16.31
N ILE A 58 33.28 15.96 15.01
CA ILE A 58 34.35 15.82 14.03
C ILE A 58 34.66 17.18 13.43
N SER A 59 35.86 17.69 13.66
CA SER A 59 36.27 18.96 13.09
C SER A 59 36.62 18.84 11.61
N PHE A 60 36.17 19.83 10.83
CA PHE A 60 36.63 20.00 9.46
C PHE A 60 38.09 20.45 9.42
N SER A 61 38.78 20.07 8.35
CA SER A 61 40.12 20.50 8.02
C SER A 61 40.17 21.00 6.57
N ASN A 62 41.25 21.67 6.19
CA ASN A 62 41.51 22.05 4.79
C ASN A 62 42.40 21.01 4.07
N HIS A 63 42.50 19.79 4.61
CA HIS A 63 43.40 18.76 4.10
C HIS A 63 42.61 17.63 3.45
N ALA A 64 42.67 17.57 2.12
CA ALA A 64 42.19 16.41 1.38
C ALA A 64 43.33 15.39 1.18
N ASP A 65 43.14 14.16 1.63
CA ASP A 65 44.01 13.04 1.25
C ASP A 65 43.56 12.45 -0.10
N PRO A 66 44.35 12.59 -1.18
CA PRO A 66 43.97 12.10 -2.50
C PRO A 66 43.88 10.58 -2.61
N ASN A 67 44.40 9.83 -1.63
CA ASN A 67 44.37 8.36 -1.63
C ASN A 67 43.19 7.77 -0.86
N THR A 68 42.42 8.60 -0.16
CA THR A 68 41.27 8.15 0.62
C THR A 68 39.98 8.37 -0.18
N PRO A 69 39.10 7.35 -0.31
CA PRO A 69 37.83 7.50 -0.99
C PRO A 69 37.04 8.70 -0.47
N THR A 70 36.39 9.44 -1.35
CA THR A 70 35.75 10.71 -1.00
C THR A 70 34.27 10.70 -1.35
N ILE A 71 33.45 11.14 -0.40
CA ILE A 71 32.07 11.56 -0.63
C ILE A 71 32.06 13.08 -0.78
N THR A 72 31.69 13.59 -1.96
CA THR A 72 31.59 15.04 -2.21
C THR A 72 30.15 15.47 -2.08
N VAL A 73 29.87 16.49 -1.27
CA VAL A 73 28.54 17.11 -1.14
C VAL A 73 28.56 18.49 -1.80
N ASN A 74 27.59 18.74 -2.68
CA ASN A 74 27.41 20.03 -3.35
C ASN A 74 26.04 20.62 -2.99
N THR A 75 26.06 21.68 -2.17
CA THR A 75 24.88 22.35 -1.62
C THR A 75 24.16 23.27 -2.62
N ASP A 76 24.84 23.67 -3.69
CA ASP A 76 24.28 24.52 -4.74
C ASP A 76 23.37 23.74 -5.69
N GLN A 77 23.60 22.43 -5.85
CA GLN A 77 22.81 21.58 -6.70
C GLN A 77 21.68 20.91 -5.92
N LYS A 78 20.48 21.51 -6.01
CA LYS A 78 19.23 21.02 -5.39
C LYS A 78 18.40 20.19 -6.37
N TYR A 79 17.71 19.20 -5.83
CA TYR A 79 16.80 18.31 -6.56
C TYR A 79 15.36 18.49 -6.02
N GLN A 80 14.66 17.40 -5.70
CA GLN A 80 13.32 17.45 -5.14
C GLN A 80 13.31 17.94 -3.68
N SER A 81 12.16 18.47 -3.24
CA SER A 81 11.92 18.75 -1.83
C SER A 81 11.32 17.55 -1.12
N MET A 82 11.79 17.25 0.09
CA MET A 82 11.35 16.11 0.88
C MET A 82 10.02 16.42 1.57
N THR A 83 9.09 15.48 1.49
CA THR A 83 7.79 15.59 2.19
C THR A 83 7.87 14.95 3.57
N GLY A 84 8.46 13.76 3.69
CA GLY A 84 8.67 13.11 4.98
C GLY A 84 8.96 11.61 4.87
N PHE A 85 9.23 11.00 6.00
CA PHE A 85 9.56 9.57 6.13
C PHE A 85 8.66 8.96 7.20
N GLY A 86 8.23 7.71 7.02
CA GLY A 86 7.46 7.03 8.06
C GLY A 86 6.91 5.68 7.69
N ALA A 87 5.68 5.41 8.09
CA ALA A 87 5.05 4.11 7.95
C ALA A 87 3.52 4.21 7.88
N SER A 88 2.82 3.08 7.79
CA SER A 88 1.37 3.03 7.75
C SER A 88 0.76 2.70 9.12
N LEU A 89 -0.19 3.52 9.57
CA LEU A 89 -0.97 3.24 10.77
C LEU A 89 -2.18 2.38 10.37
N THR A 90 -1.95 1.08 10.25
CA THR A 90 -2.98 0.10 9.91
C THR A 90 -3.89 -0.20 11.10
N ALA A 91 -5.04 -0.84 10.88
CA ALA A 91 -5.92 -1.26 11.97
C ALA A 91 -5.19 -2.22 12.93
N SER A 92 -4.32 -3.08 12.40
CA SER A 92 -3.45 -3.95 13.22
C SER A 92 -2.47 -3.16 14.08
N SER A 93 -1.81 -2.13 13.51
CA SER A 93 -0.96 -1.22 14.28
C SER A 93 -1.74 -0.50 15.39
N ALA A 94 -2.95 -0.05 15.08
CA ALA A 94 -3.79 0.64 16.05
C ALA A 94 -4.22 -0.28 17.21
N VAL A 95 -4.51 -1.56 16.93
CA VAL A 95 -4.82 -2.57 17.95
C VAL A 95 -3.64 -2.79 18.89
N VAL A 96 -2.43 -3.03 18.37
CA VAL A 96 -1.27 -3.29 19.25
C VAL A 96 -0.83 -2.03 20.01
N LEU A 97 -0.98 -0.84 19.42
CA LEU A 97 -0.72 0.44 20.10
C LEU A 97 -1.78 0.79 21.16
N SER A 98 -2.92 0.13 21.17
CA SER A 98 -4.03 0.40 22.11
C SER A 98 -4.17 -0.64 23.21
N GLN A 99 -3.19 -1.54 23.34
CA GLN A 99 -3.18 -2.51 24.43
C GLN A 99 -3.06 -1.81 25.80
N SER A 100 -3.78 -2.31 26.81
CA SER A 100 -3.85 -1.67 28.13
C SER A 100 -2.57 -1.78 28.96
N ASN A 101 -1.64 -2.66 28.57
CA ASN A 101 -0.39 -2.94 29.26
C ASN A 101 0.81 -2.16 28.70
N ILE A 102 0.61 -1.24 27.77
CA ILE A 102 1.67 -0.35 27.27
C ILE A 102 1.42 1.11 27.65
N ASP A 103 2.50 1.89 27.80
CA ASP A 103 2.39 3.36 27.82
C ASP A 103 2.28 3.88 26.38
N GLN A 104 1.05 3.88 25.86
CA GLN A 104 0.76 4.33 24.49
C GLN A 104 1.35 5.72 24.20
N LYS A 105 1.28 6.67 25.14
CA LYS A 105 1.78 8.04 24.91
C LYS A 105 3.30 8.05 24.77
N GLN A 106 4.01 7.25 25.56
CA GLN A 106 5.46 7.13 25.43
C GLN A 106 5.86 6.43 24.13
N VAL A 107 5.13 5.39 23.71
CA VAL A 107 5.38 4.72 22.42
C VAL A 107 5.11 5.67 21.24
N MET A 108 4.02 6.45 21.29
CA MET A 108 3.73 7.45 20.26
C MET A 108 4.82 8.54 20.21
N ARG A 109 5.35 9.01 21.35
CA ARG A 109 6.50 9.93 21.36
C ARG A 109 7.75 9.29 20.76
N THR A 110 7.99 8.02 21.07
CA THR A 110 9.10 7.26 20.52
C THR A 110 9.07 7.23 18.98
N LEU A 111 7.89 7.20 18.38
CA LEU A 111 7.73 7.20 16.92
C LEU A 111 7.75 8.61 16.33
N PHE A 112 7.05 9.57 16.94
CA PHE A 112 6.72 10.85 16.30
C PHE A 112 7.47 12.07 16.84
N ASP A 113 8.14 12.01 18.00
CA ASP A 113 8.84 13.19 18.56
C ASP A 113 10.12 13.49 17.77
N PRO A 114 10.21 14.62 17.03
CA PRO A 114 11.37 14.94 16.20
C PRO A 114 12.56 15.45 17.01
N HIS A 115 12.36 15.83 18.27
CA HIS A 115 13.41 16.36 19.13
C HIS A 115 14.09 15.25 19.92
N GLN A 116 13.31 14.32 20.47
CA GLN A 116 13.81 13.26 21.35
C GLN A 116 14.08 11.95 20.62
N ASP A 117 13.24 11.57 19.65
CA ASP A 117 13.30 10.26 18.98
C ASP A 117 13.37 10.42 17.44
N ILE A 118 12.82 9.48 16.66
CA ILE A 118 13.02 9.44 15.20
C ILE A 118 12.14 10.42 14.43
N GLY A 119 11.07 10.95 15.02
CA GLY A 119 10.33 12.05 14.42
C GLY A 119 9.66 11.72 13.09
N LEU A 120 8.99 10.56 12.97
CA LEU A 120 8.27 10.21 11.74
C LEU A 120 7.36 11.37 11.30
N SER A 121 7.44 11.71 10.01
CA SER A 121 6.87 12.94 9.44
C SER A 121 5.92 12.66 8.28
N TYR A 122 5.71 11.38 7.94
CA TYR A 122 4.72 10.94 6.96
C TYR A 122 4.00 9.68 7.44
N LEU A 123 2.68 9.63 7.34
CA LEU A 123 1.88 8.43 7.56
C LEU A 123 1.06 8.10 6.32
N ARG A 124 0.90 6.80 6.06
CA ARG A 124 -0.05 6.27 5.08
C ARG A 124 -1.22 5.60 5.81
N GLN A 125 -2.43 6.00 5.47
CA GLN A 125 -3.64 5.59 6.16
C GLN A 125 -4.54 4.77 5.24
N PRO A 126 -4.83 3.52 5.60
CA PRO A 126 -5.91 2.78 4.96
C PRO A 126 -7.27 3.45 5.05
N MET A 127 -7.96 3.51 3.91
CA MET A 127 -9.37 3.84 3.80
C MET A 127 -10.17 2.54 3.84
N GLY A 128 -10.66 2.16 5.02
CA GLY A 128 -11.25 0.86 5.30
C GLY A 128 -10.21 -0.19 5.70
N SER A 129 -10.55 -1.48 5.60
CA SER A 129 -9.62 -2.56 5.91
C SER A 129 -8.57 -2.73 4.81
N SER A 130 -7.30 -2.79 5.21
CA SER A 130 -6.21 -3.41 4.47
C SER A 130 -6.06 -4.89 4.83
N ASP A 131 -5.03 -5.56 4.30
CA ASP A 131 -4.61 -6.90 4.74
C ASP A 131 -4.17 -6.92 6.22
N LEU A 132 -3.47 -5.86 6.67
CA LEU A 132 -3.16 -5.60 8.08
C LEU A 132 -4.36 -4.99 8.83
N ALA A 133 -5.46 -5.72 8.84
CA ALA A 133 -6.59 -5.52 9.74
C ALA A 133 -6.81 -6.78 10.59
N PRO A 134 -7.36 -6.66 11.81
CA PRO A 134 -7.65 -7.84 12.61
C PRO A 134 -8.73 -8.71 11.95
N PRO A 135 -8.66 -10.05 12.09
CA PRO A 135 -9.69 -10.93 11.54
C PRO A 135 -11.02 -10.74 12.29
N LEU A 136 -12.11 -11.28 11.73
CA LEU A 136 -13.42 -11.22 12.37
C LEU A 136 -13.40 -11.97 13.71
N ASP A 137 -13.48 -11.22 14.82
CA ASP A 137 -13.55 -11.77 16.17
C ASP A 137 -14.51 -10.92 17.01
N ALA A 138 -15.76 -11.37 17.10
CA ALA A 138 -16.80 -10.69 17.86
C ALA A 138 -16.48 -10.57 19.36
N SER A 139 -15.66 -11.48 19.92
CA SER A 139 -15.29 -11.44 21.34
C SER A 139 -14.32 -10.30 21.67
N LYS A 140 -13.52 -9.90 20.67
CA LYS A 140 -12.60 -8.76 20.74
C LYS A 140 -13.16 -7.49 20.11
N ASN A 141 -14.42 -7.54 19.68
CA ASN A 141 -15.06 -6.45 18.96
C ASN A 141 -14.29 -6.10 17.65
N TRP A 142 -13.71 -7.10 16.97
CA TRP A 142 -13.10 -6.95 15.65
C TRP A 142 -14.09 -7.33 14.55
N VAL A 143 -14.08 -6.60 13.44
CA VAL A 143 -15.05 -6.78 12.34
C VAL A 143 -14.50 -7.50 11.12
N GLY A 144 -13.19 -7.78 11.06
CA GLY A 144 -12.58 -8.31 9.85
C GLY A 144 -12.50 -7.26 8.75
N GLU A 145 -12.89 -7.67 7.54
CA GLU A 145 -12.97 -6.83 6.34
C GLU A 145 -14.11 -5.80 6.45
N TYR A 146 -13.85 -4.56 6.06
CA TYR A 146 -14.85 -3.50 6.04
C TYR A 146 -14.48 -2.36 5.08
N THR A 147 -15.50 -1.65 4.61
CA THR A 147 -15.38 -0.32 4.03
C THR A 147 -16.16 0.68 4.88
N TYR A 148 -16.22 1.94 4.44
CA TYR A 148 -17.01 2.95 5.13
C TYR A 148 -18.48 2.97 4.71
N ASP A 149 -18.90 2.17 3.72
CA ASP A 149 -20.27 2.19 3.18
C ASP A 149 -20.73 0.79 2.72
N ASP A 150 -20.50 -0.21 3.59
CA ASP A 150 -20.90 -1.59 3.33
C ASP A 150 -22.42 -1.76 3.36
N MET A 151 -22.96 -2.42 2.34
CA MET A 151 -24.38 -2.67 2.17
C MET A 151 -24.67 -4.17 2.17
N PRO A 152 -25.85 -4.62 2.64
CA PRO A 152 -26.28 -6.01 2.48
C PRO A 152 -26.22 -6.43 1.01
N ALA A 153 -25.90 -7.70 0.75
CA ALA A 153 -25.77 -8.22 -0.60
C ALA A 153 -26.98 -7.87 -1.49
N GLY A 154 -26.72 -7.34 -2.69
CA GLY A 154 -27.73 -6.90 -3.65
C GLY A 154 -28.29 -5.49 -3.40
N GLN A 155 -27.91 -4.81 -2.31
CA GLN A 155 -28.23 -3.40 -2.09
C GLN A 155 -27.08 -2.48 -2.50
N THR A 156 -27.41 -1.22 -2.79
CA THR A 156 -26.46 -0.17 -3.20
C THR A 156 -26.79 1.12 -2.45
N ASP A 157 -25.81 1.96 -2.16
CA ASP A 157 -26.02 3.31 -1.64
C ASP A 157 -25.33 4.39 -2.48
N PRO A 158 -25.86 4.72 -3.68
CA PRO A 158 -25.24 5.75 -4.54
C PRO A 158 -25.19 7.16 -3.91
N THR A 159 -25.94 7.38 -2.84
CA THR A 159 -26.00 8.67 -2.11
C THR A 159 -25.06 8.73 -0.90
N LEU A 160 -24.40 7.62 -0.54
CA LEU A 160 -23.54 7.49 0.63
C LEU A 160 -24.26 7.87 1.94
N SER A 161 -25.54 7.51 2.05
CA SER A 161 -26.35 7.77 3.23
C SER A 161 -25.95 6.92 4.46
N HIS A 162 -25.28 5.79 4.25
CA HIS A 162 -24.75 4.90 5.28
C HIS A 162 -23.24 5.11 5.54
N PHE A 163 -22.59 6.03 4.82
CA PHE A 163 -21.17 6.27 4.94
C PHE A 163 -20.78 6.65 6.38
N SER A 164 -19.78 5.95 6.94
CA SER A 164 -19.27 6.22 8.28
C SER A 164 -17.84 5.74 8.48
N ILE A 165 -17.01 6.58 9.09
CA ILE A 165 -15.66 6.22 9.56
C ILE A 165 -15.65 5.64 10.98
N ALA A 166 -16.81 5.32 11.56
CA ALA A 166 -16.92 4.86 12.95
C ALA A 166 -16.10 3.58 13.24
N GLN A 167 -15.81 2.79 12.21
CA GLN A 167 -14.97 1.61 12.37
C GLN A 167 -13.50 1.97 12.65
N ASP A 168 -13.01 3.10 12.13
CA ASP A 168 -11.66 3.60 12.44
C ASP A 168 -11.56 4.07 13.89
N ASP A 169 -12.61 4.73 14.39
CA ASP A 169 -12.71 5.11 15.81
C ASP A 169 -12.71 3.88 16.71
N ARG A 170 -13.42 2.83 16.31
CA ARG A 170 -13.47 1.54 17.03
C ARG A 170 -12.12 0.86 17.13
N TYR A 171 -11.25 1.04 16.13
CA TYR A 171 -9.86 0.57 16.18
C TYR A 171 -8.89 1.60 16.77
N HIS A 172 -9.37 2.75 17.27
CA HIS A 172 -8.57 3.86 17.81
C HIS A 172 -7.69 4.60 16.78
N ILE A 173 -7.86 4.35 15.48
CA ILE A 173 -7.04 4.93 14.40
C ILE A 173 -7.07 6.46 14.46
N THR A 174 -8.27 7.06 14.47
CA THR A 174 -8.41 8.53 14.48
C THR A 174 -7.77 9.15 15.72
N SER A 175 -7.89 8.51 16.89
CA SER A 175 -7.30 9.01 18.13
C SER A 175 -5.76 8.96 18.11
N LEU A 176 -5.18 7.92 17.53
CA LEU A 176 -3.74 7.76 17.36
C LEU A 176 -3.19 8.74 16.32
N LEU A 177 -3.90 8.98 15.22
CA LEU A 177 -3.53 10.00 14.23
C LEU A 177 -3.50 11.41 14.84
N LYS A 178 -4.51 11.75 15.65
CA LYS A 178 -4.53 13.03 16.38
C LYS A 178 -3.36 13.16 17.35
N GLU A 179 -3.04 12.08 18.07
CA GLU A 179 -1.90 12.09 18.98
C GLU A 179 -0.57 12.24 18.22
N ALA A 180 -0.41 11.55 17.08
CA ALA A 180 0.76 11.71 16.21
C ALA A 180 0.91 13.15 15.71
N LEU A 181 -0.19 13.77 15.23
CA LEU A 181 -0.21 15.18 14.81
C LEU A 181 0.08 16.15 15.96
N ARG A 182 -0.37 15.82 17.19
CA ARG A 182 -0.08 16.63 18.38
C ARG A 182 1.40 16.59 18.76
N ILE A 183 2.06 15.44 18.57
CA ILE A 183 3.49 15.25 18.83
C ILE A 183 4.33 15.86 17.71
N ASN A 184 3.94 15.66 16.45
CA ASN A 184 4.59 16.21 15.26
C ASN A 184 3.59 16.99 14.39
N PRO A 185 3.42 18.31 14.61
CA PRO A 185 2.49 19.13 13.82
C PRO A 185 2.87 19.28 12.34
N GLN A 186 4.08 18.88 11.93
CA GLN A 186 4.51 18.89 10.53
C GLN A 186 4.14 17.60 9.79
N LEU A 187 3.67 16.57 10.50
CA LEU A 187 3.27 15.28 9.97
C LEU A 187 2.26 15.43 8.82
N LYS A 188 2.53 14.74 7.71
CA LYS A 188 1.60 14.59 6.59
C LYS A 188 0.98 13.21 6.60
N ILE A 189 -0.30 13.14 6.24
CA ILE A 189 -1.05 11.88 6.17
C ILE A 189 -1.55 11.74 4.74
N MET A 190 -1.14 10.69 4.05
CA MET A 190 -1.81 10.25 2.83
C MET A 190 -2.81 9.14 3.13
N ALA A 191 -3.74 8.89 2.21
CA ALA A 191 -4.68 7.79 2.35
C ALA A 191 -4.90 7.04 1.04
N THR A 192 -5.32 5.79 1.14
CA THR A 192 -5.66 4.99 -0.03
C THR A 192 -6.63 3.87 0.33
N PRO A 193 -7.59 3.54 -0.54
CA PRO A 193 -8.42 2.36 -0.35
C PRO A 193 -7.73 1.10 -0.87
N TRP A 194 -7.84 0.02 -0.11
CA TRP A 194 -7.54 -1.33 -0.59
C TRP A 194 -8.66 -1.86 -1.48
N SER A 195 -9.88 -1.41 -1.23
CA SER A 195 -11.04 -1.78 -2.02
C SER A 195 -12.19 -0.79 -1.81
N PRO A 196 -12.99 -0.50 -2.85
CA PRO A 196 -14.28 0.16 -2.66
C PRO A 196 -15.30 -0.77 -1.99
N PRO A 197 -16.42 -0.22 -1.49
CA PRO A 197 -17.57 -1.01 -1.08
C PRO A 197 -17.96 -2.04 -2.16
N ALA A 198 -18.28 -3.25 -1.73
CA ALA A 198 -18.54 -4.38 -2.64
C ALA A 198 -19.58 -4.05 -3.73
N TRP A 199 -20.64 -3.31 -3.37
CA TRP A 199 -21.71 -2.92 -4.30
C TRP A 199 -21.25 -1.96 -5.42
N MET A 200 -20.08 -1.34 -5.29
CA MET A 200 -19.47 -0.49 -6.32
C MET A 200 -18.65 -1.27 -7.36
N LYS A 201 -18.49 -2.59 -7.17
CA LYS A 201 -17.60 -3.42 -7.98
C LYS A 201 -18.36 -4.30 -8.96
N LEU A 202 -17.64 -4.76 -9.97
CA LEU A 202 -17.94 -5.94 -10.74
C LEU A 202 -17.21 -7.11 -10.06
N PRO A 203 -17.80 -8.32 -10.03
CA PRO A 203 -17.15 -9.49 -9.44
C PRO A 203 -15.80 -9.77 -10.11
N GLY A 204 -14.86 -10.34 -9.33
CA GLY A 204 -13.63 -10.94 -9.86
C GLY A 204 -13.87 -12.35 -10.40
N ASN A 205 -12.80 -13.05 -10.77
CA ASN A 205 -12.81 -14.50 -10.93
C ASN A 205 -12.32 -15.15 -9.61
N SER A 206 -13.16 -15.94 -8.93
CA SER A 206 -12.68 -16.74 -7.77
C SER A 206 -12.08 -18.09 -8.17
N TRP A 207 -11.92 -18.32 -9.47
CA TRP A 207 -11.33 -19.54 -10.01
C TRP A 207 -9.84 -19.63 -9.66
N GLY A 208 -9.48 -20.67 -8.92
CA GLY A 208 -8.10 -21.09 -8.72
C GLY A 208 -7.60 -21.90 -9.92
N HIS A 209 -6.30 -21.76 -10.23
CA HIS A 209 -5.66 -22.45 -11.34
C HIS A 209 -4.28 -22.96 -10.93
N CYS A 210 -3.90 -24.15 -11.42
CA CYS A 210 -2.54 -24.64 -11.31
C CYS A 210 -2.11 -25.47 -12.52
N THR A 211 -0.84 -25.38 -12.85
CA THR A 211 -0.15 -26.21 -13.85
C THR A 211 0.85 -27.14 -13.15
N ASN A 212 0.99 -28.37 -13.62
CA ASN A 212 1.89 -29.39 -13.04
C ASN A 212 1.56 -29.76 -11.57
N CYS A 213 0.29 -29.71 -11.19
CA CYS A 213 -0.16 -29.89 -9.81
C CYS A 213 -0.78 -31.27 -9.50
N ASP A 214 -0.82 -32.18 -10.47
CA ASP A 214 -1.28 -33.56 -10.29
C ASP A 214 -0.30 -34.38 -9.41
N GLY A 215 1.00 -34.09 -9.46
CA GLY A 215 2.03 -34.94 -8.84
C GLY A 215 2.13 -36.36 -9.45
N GLY A 216 1.43 -36.60 -10.56
CA GLY A 216 1.42 -37.84 -11.35
C GLY A 216 0.50 -38.95 -10.81
N ASN A 217 -0.38 -38.65 -9.86
CA ASN A 217 -1.18 -39.63 -9.12
C ASN A 217 -2.70 -39.40 -9.16
N GLN A 218 -3.22 -38.29 -9.68
CA GLN A 218 -4.66 -37.99 -9.69
C GLN A 218 -5.32 -38.00 -11.07
N GLY A 219 -4.53 -38.05 -12.16
CA GLY A 219 -5.04 -38.26 -13.51
C GLY A 219 -5.70 -37.03 -14.14
N PHE A 220 -5.27 -35.83 -13.75
CA PHE A 220 -5.67 -34.58 -14.37
C PHE A 220 -5.17 -34.54 -15.81
N TYR A 221 -5.94 -33.97 -16.73
CA TYR A 221 -5.51 -33.83 -18.10
C TYR A 221 -4.35 -32.82 -18.18
N ASP A 222 -3.27 -33.18 -18.89
CA ASP A 222 -2.03 -32.40 -18.99
C ASP A 222 -1.44 -31.87 -17.66
N GLY A 223 -1.82 -32.48 -16.53
CA GLY A 223 -1.33 -32.16 -15.19
C GLY A 223 -1.84 -30.85 -14.60
N SER A 224 -2.95 -30.31 -15.11
CA SER A 224 -3.54 -29.05 -14.67
C SER A 224 -4.82 -29.20 -13.87
N ASN A 225 -5.22 -28.13 -13.18
CA ASN A 225 -6.49 -28.13 -12.48
C ASN A 225 -6.98 -26.69 -12.33
N SER A 226 -8.26 -26.51 -12.59
CA SER A 226 -9.00 -25.28 -12.33
C SER A 226 -10.12 -25.59 -11.37
N TRP A 227 -10.37 -24.73 -10.39
CA TRP A 227 -11.40 -25.01 -9.38
C TRP A 227 -12.06 -23.75 -8.87
N ASP A 228 -13.33 -23.89 -8.51
CA ASP A 228 -14.05 -22.88 -7.75
C ASP A 228 -15.17 -23.55 -6.93
N ASN A 229 -15.57 -22.91 -5.86
CA ASN A 229 -16.65 -23.34 -4.99
C ASN A 229 -17.59 -22.18 -4.61
N THR A 230 -17.39 -21.00 -5.19
CA THR A 230 -18.21 -19.81 -4.98
C THR A 230 -19.54 -19.91 -5.72
N PRO A 231 -20.69 -19.87 -5.02
CA PRO A 231 -21.99 -19.99 -5.68
C PRO A 231 -22.21 -18.91 -6.74
N ASN A 232 -22.65 -19.35 -7.91
CA ASN A 232 -22.93 -18.62 -9.15
C ASN A 232 -21.72 -18.20 -10.00
N ASP A 233 -20.49 -18.41 -9.51
CA ASP A 233 -19.34 -18.39 -10.41
C ASP A 233 -19.55 -19.42 -11.53
N TYR A 234 -18.91 -19.20 -12.67
CA TYR A 234 -19.11 -20.05 -13.82
C TYR A 234 -17.86 -20.17 -14.67
N VAL A 235 -17.79 -21.27 -15.39
CA VAL A 235 -16.90 -21.45 -16.51
C VAL A 235 -17.73 -21.58 -17.79
N SER A 236 -17.25 -21.02 -18.89
CA SER A 236 -17.92 -21.14 -20.18
C SER A 236 -16.93 -21.45 -21.30
N ILE A 237 -17.41 -22.11 -22.34
CA ILE A 237 -16.65 -22.32 -23.58
C ILE A 237 -17.56 -22.11 -24.78
N THR A 238 -17.14 -21.21 -25.67
CA THR A 238 -17.77 -21.02 -26.97
C THR A 238 -17.07 -21.92 -27.99
N PHE A 239 -17.82 -22.73 -28.73
CA PHE A 239 -17.29 -23.73 -29.65
C PHE A 239 -18.09 -23.80 -30.96
N ASN A 240 -17.44 -24.29 -32.02
CA ASN A 240 -18.12 -24.63 -33.27
C ASN A 240 -18.22 -26.15 -33.38
N GLY A 241 -19.43 -26.70 -33.42
CA GLY A 241 -19.61 -28.15 -33.47
C GLY A 241 -21.07 -28.57 -33.43
N THR A 242 -21.28 -29.85 -33.15
CA THR A 242 -22.60 -30.47 -33.00
C THR A 242 -22.78 -31.12 -31.63
N GLN A 243 -21.73 -31.26 -30.82
CA GLN A 243 -21.84 -31.77 -29.44
C GLN A 243 -20.57 -31.42 -28.66
N ILE A 244 -20.69 -31.24 -27.34
CA ILE A 244 -19.55 -31.06 -26.43
C ILE A 244 -19.64 -32.03 -25.25
N LYS A 245 -18.50 -32.61 -24.88
CA LYS A 245 -18.33 -33.43 -23.68
C LYS A 245 -17.44 -32.69 -22.71
N PHE A 246 -17.84 -32.66 -21.45
CA PHE A 246 -17.13 -31.95 -20.39
C PHE A 246 -16.54 -32.95 -19.40
N TYR A 247 -15.24 -32.84 -19.19
CA TYR A 247 -14.47 -33.64 -18.26
C TYR A 247 -14.03 -32.74 -17.10
N GLY A 248 -14.05 -33.30 -15.90
CA GLY A 248 -13.66 -32.61 -14.68
C GLY A 248 -12.98 -33.52 -13.69
N VAL A 249 -12.55 -32.93 -12.58
CA VAL A 249 -12.08 -33.66 -11.40
C VAL A 249 -13.27 -33.97 -10.51
N VAL A 250 -13.44 -35.23 -10.15
CA VAL A 250 -14.46 -35.71 -9.21
C VAL A 250 -13.81 -36.18 -7.92
N GLY A 251 -14.54 -36.16 -6.81
CA GLY A 251 -13.98 -36.49 -5.50
C GLY A 251 -14.91 -36.27 -4.33
N THR A 252 -14.42 -36.49 -3.11
CA THR A 252 -15.24 -36.35 -1.90
C THR A 252 -15.54 -34.88 -1.55
N ASP A 253 -14.76 -33.96 -2.09
CA ASP A 253 -14.84 -32.52 -1.79
C ASP A 253 -15.55 -31.75 -2.93
N HIS A 254 -16.24 -32.46 -3.80
CA HIS A 254 -16.88 -31.90 -4.99
C HIS A 254 -18.40 -31.83 -4.87
N GLY A 255 -18.95 -30.77 -5.46
CA GLY A 255 -20.37 -30.41 -5.39
C GLY A 255 -21.12 -30.55 -6.72
N ILE A 256 -22.21 -29.80 -6.83
CA ILE A 256 -23.12 -29.85 -7.96
C ILE A 256 -22.88 -28.64 -8.87
N GLY A 257 -22.64 -28.87 -10.15
CA GLY A 257 -22.54 -27.84 -11.20
C GLY A 257 -23.84 -27.76 -12.02
N ALA A 258 -24.22 -26.56 -12.46
CA ALA A 258 -25.37 -26.32 -13.31
C ALA A 258 -24.93 -26.06 -14.77
N PHE A 259 -25.19 -27.02 -15.66
CA PHE A 259 -24.77 -26.99 -17.07
C PHE A 259 -25.89 -26.43 -17.95
N SER A 260 -25.57 -25.49 -18.83
CA SER A 260 -26.49 -24.95 -19.84
C SER A 260 -25.80 -24.78 -21.19
N ILE A 261 -26.55 -24.97 -22.27
CA ILE A 261 -26.13 -24.70 -23.64
C ILE A 261 -26.92 -23.51 -24.17
N ASP A 262 -26.23 -22.53 -24.75
CA ASP A 262 -26.82 -21.35 -25.40
C ASP A 262 -27.82 -20.57 -24.52
N GLY A 263 -27.55 -20.51 -23.21
CA GLY A 263 -28.44 -19.86 -22.24
C GLY A 263 -29.76 -20.60 -21.99
N GLY A 264 -29.87 -21.87 -22.42
CA GLY A 264 -31.02 -22.73 -22.16
C GLY A 264 -31.13 -23.19 -20.70
N SER A 265 -32.08 -24.09 -20.44
CA SER A 265 -32.34 -24.59 -19.08
C SER A 265 -31.14 -25.34 -18.49
N GLU A 266 -30.89 -25.12 -17.21
CA GLU A 266 -29.77 -25.74 -16.49
C GLU A 266 -30.04 -27.22 -16.16
N THR A 267 -29.00 -28.03 -16.34
CA THR A 267 -28.94 -29.43 -15.90
C THR A 267 -27.97 -29.51 -14.72
N MET A 268 -28.47 -29.95 -13.56
CA MET A 268 -27.64 -30.13 -12.36
C MET A 268 -26.85 -31.44 -12.47
N VAL A 269 -25.54 -31.36 -12.31
CA VAL A 269 -24.63 -32.50 -12.43
C VAL A 269 -23.72 -32.53 -11.21
N ASP A 270 -23.68 -33.68 -10.56
CA ASP A 270 -22.92 -33.91 -9.33
C ASP A 270 -21.49 -34.37 -9.68
N PHE A 271 -20.49 -33.66 -9.17
CA PHE A 271 -19.06 -34.00 -9.31
C PHE A 271 -18.58 -34.91 -8.17
N TYR A 272 -19.44 -35.29 -7.23
CA TYR A 272 -19.04 -36.18 -6.15
C TYR A 272 -18.63 -37.57 -6.65
N ALA A 273 -17.52 -38.07 -6.09
CA ALA A 273 -17.12 -39.47 -6.17
C ALA A 273 -16.48 -39.92 -4.84
N PRO A 274 -16.57 -41.21 -4.47
CA PRO A 274 -15.96 -41.73 -3.25
C PRO A 274 -14.42 -41.76 -3.29
N THR A 275 -13.83 -41.54 -4.46
CA THR A 275 -12.39 -41.49 -4.71
C THR A 275 -12.08 -40.38 -5.70
N ASN A 276 -11.01 -39.62 -5.45
CA ASN A 276 -10.61 -38.55 -6.35
C ASN A 276 -10.13 -39.11 -7.70
N ALA A 277 -10.61 -38.51 -8.79
CA ALA A 277 -10.18 -38.83 -10.14
C ALA A 277 -10.29 -37.60 -11.05
N GLY A 278 -9.19 -37.27 -11.72
CA GLY A 278 -9.17 -36.33 -12.85
C GLY A 278 -9.73 -36.92 -14.13
N ASN A 279 -9.83 -36.09 -15.16
CA ASN A 279 -10.20 -36.45 -16.53
C ASN A 279 -11.42 -37.37 -16.62
N THR A 280 -12.40 -37.10 -15.75
CA THR A 280 -13.61 -37.91 -15.64
C THR A 280 -14.72 -37.24 -16.44
N LEU A 281 -15.40 -37.99 -17.31
CA LEU A 281 -16.53 -37.45 -18.08
C LEU A 281 -17.69 -37.12 -17.14
N VAL A 282 -17.98 -35.83 -16.98
CA VAL A 282 -19.03 -35.35 -16.08
C VAL A 282 -20.32 -35.04 -16.83
N TYR A 283 -20.22 -34.45 -18.03
CA TYR A 283 -21.40 -34.03 -18.79
C TYR A 283 -21.23 -34.25 -20.30
N THR A 284 -22.34 -34.52 -20.99
CA THR A 284 -22.40 -34.55 -22.45
C THR A 284 -23.61 -33.72 -22.89
N SER A 285 -23.40 -32.74 -23.76
CA SER A 285 -24.49 -31.94 -24.29
C SER A 285 -25.45 -32.78 -25.15
N PRO A 286 -26.70 -32.32 -25.35
CA PRO A 286 -27.51 -32.80 -26.47
C PRO A 286 -26.77 -32.66 -27.80
N VAL A 287 -27.22 -33.39 -28.82
CA VAL A 287 -26.77 -33.17 -30.20
C VAL A 287 -27.41 -31.88 -30.70
N LEU A 288 -26.58 -30.95 -31.14
CA LEU A 288 -26.92 -29.61 -31.60
C LEU A 288 -26.86 -29.54 -33.13
N SER A 289 -27.48 -28.50 -33.70
CA SER A 289 -27.25 -28.13 -35.10
C SER A 289 -25.78 -27.81 -35.34
N ALA A 290 -25.25 -28.02 -36.54
CA ALA A 290 -23.89 -27.57 -36.84
C ALA A 290 -23.81 -26.03 -36.78
N GLY A 291 -22.98 -25.50 -35.89
CA GLY A 291 -22.87 -24.06 -35.71
C GLY A 291 -22.02 -23.69 -34.50
N GLN A 292 -22.03 -22.40 -34.16
CA GLN A 292 -21.44 -21.89 -32.94
C GLN A 292 -22.41 -22.05 -31.78
N HIS A 293 -21.89 -22.52 -30.65
CA HIS A 293 -22.63 -22.76 -29.42
C HIS A 293 -21.78 -22.35 -28.21
N THR A 294 -22.43 -22.13 -27.06
CA THR A 294 -21.74 -21.85 -25.79
C THR A 294 -22.22 -22.81 -24.72
N LEU A 295 -21.29 -23.56 -24.13
CA LEU A 295 -21.52 -24.28 -22.88
C LEU A 295 -21.18 -23.36 -21.71
N LYS A 296 -22.06 -23.31 -20.70
CA LYS A 296 -21.82 -22.63 -19.42
C LYS A 296 -22.06 -23.60 -18.27
N VAL A 297 -21.12 -23.67 -17.33
CA VAL A 297 -21.19 -24.45 -16.09
C VAL A 297 -21.14 -23.48 -14.93
N ARG A 298 -22.24 -23.35 -14.19
CA ARG A 298 -22.34 -22.49 -13.01
C ARG A 298 -22.12 -23.31 -11.73
N VAL A 299 -21.25 -22.85 -10.86
CA VAL A 299 -21.05 -23.38 -9.51
C VAL A 299 -22.34 -23.16 -8.72
N THR A 300 -23.01 -24.21 -8.25
CA THR A 300 -24.30 -24.03 -7.58
C THR A 300 -24.16 -23.70 -6.09
N GLY A 301 -23.00 -24.00 -5.51
CA GLY A 301 -22.81 -24.00 -4.07
C GLY A 301 -23.41 -25.20 -3.34
N GLN A 302 -24.13 -26.09 -4.05
CA GLN A 302 -24.78 -27.26 -3.47
C GLN A 302 -23.87 -28.49 -3.52
N GLN A 303 -24.09 -29.43 -2.62
CA GLN A 303 -23.42 -30.73 -2.57
C GLN A 303 -24.42 -31.81 -2.12
N ASN A 304 -24.15 -33.07 -2.43
CA ASN A 304 -24.93 -34.17 -1.88
C ASN A 304 -24.52 -34.47 -0.41
N SER A 305 -25.29 -35.33 0.28
CA SER A 305 -25.05 -35.62 1.70
C SER A 305 -23.75 -36.36 2.01
N SER A 306 -23.11 -36.95 1.01
CA SER A 306 -21.87 -37.73 1.12
C SER A 306 -20.63 -36.91 0.81
N ALA A 307 -20.78 -35.73 0.19
CA ALA A 307 -19.70 -34.81 -0.11
C ALA A 307 -19.34 -33.98 1.14
N HIS A 308 -18.06 -33.69 1.32
CA HIS A 308 -17.57 -32.82 2.39
C HIS A 308 -17.61 -31.34 2.01
N TRP A 309 -17.54 -31.04 0.72
CA TRP A 309 -17.48 -29.69 0.17
C TRP A 309 -18.18 -29.60 -1.20
N ASN A 310 -18.20 -28.41 -1.79
CA ASN A 310 -19.00 -28.07 -2.97
C ASN A 310 -18.16 -27.62 -4.19
N GLY A 311 -16.92 -28.10 -4.31
CA GLY A 311 -16.01 -27.68 -5.40
C GLY A 311 -16.46 -28.15 -6.79
N ILE A 312 -16.18 -27.33 -7.81
CA ILE A 312 -16.37 -27.62 -9.24
C ILE A 312 -15.03 -27.45 -9.94
N ASN A 313 -14.59 -28.50 -10.61
CA ASN A 313 -13.27 -28.58 -11.20
C ASN A 313 -13.34 -28.99 -12.68
N PRO A 314 -13.31 -28.03 -13.62
CA PRO A 314 -13.09 -28.28 -15.04
C PRO A 314 -11.70 -28.88 -15.25
N ASP A 315 -11.59 -29.82 -16.19
CA ASP A 315 -10.31 -30.45 -16.56
C ASP A 315 -10.09 -30.40 -18.07
N ARG A 316 -11.08 -30.80 -18.88
CA ARG A 316 -11.04 -30.57 -20.35
C ARG A 316 -12.41 -30.67 -20.99
N VAL A 317 -12.49 -30.33 -22.27
CA VAL A 317 -13.66 -30.66 -23.11
C VAL A 317 -13.26 -31.34 -24.41
N ASP A 318 -14.14 -32.20 -24.91
CA ASP A 318 -14.11 -32.73 -26.27
C ASP A 318 -15.26 -32.12 -27.09
N ILE A 319 -14.92 -31.36 -28.12
CA ILE A 319 -15.86 -30.74 -29.07
C ILE A 319 -15.96 -31.61 -30.32
N ILE A 320 -17.16 -32.08 -30.63
CA ILE A 320 -17.44 -32.94 -31.76
C ILE A 320 -17.99 -32.09 -32.91
N SER A 321 -17.41 -32.27 -34.10
CA SER A 321 -17.85 -31.62 -35.34
C SER A 321 -17.80 -32.58 -36.52
N ALA A 322 -18.27 -32.14 -37.70
CA ALA A 322 -18.11 -32.89 -38.95
C ALA A 322 -16.64 -33.12 -39.34
N SER A 323 -15.73 -32.29 -38.83
CA SER A 323 -14.29 -32.35 -39.13
C SER A 323 -13.50 -33.22 -38.15
N GLY A 324 -14.14 -33.76 -37.11
CA GLY A 324 -13.50 -34.57 -36.07
C GLY A 324 -13.75 -34.03 -34.66
N VAL A 325 -12.92 -34.50 -33.72
CA VAL A 325 -12.96 -34.10 -32.30
C VAL A 325 -11.81 -33.13 -32.02
N ILE A 326 -12.12 -32.01 -31.37
CA ILE A 326 -11.14 -31.07 -30.83
C ILE A 326 -11.16 -31.20 -29.31
N THR A 327 -10.00 -31.49 -28.71
CA THR A 327 -9.83 -31.51 -27.26
C THR A 327 -9.25 -30.17 -26.81
N VAL A 328 -9.85 -29.58 -25.77
CA VAL A 328 -9.40 -28.31 -25.18
C VAL A 328 -9.17 -28.54 -23.69
N ASP A 329 -7.96 -28.23 -23.23
CA ASP A 329 -7.54 -28.30 -21.84
C ASP A 329 -8.07 -27.10 -21.02
N ASP A 330 -8.30 -27.27 -19.72
CA ASP A 330 -8.82 -26.23 -18.81
C ASP A 330 -7.89 -25.01 -18.70
N ASN A 331 -6.59 -25.20 -18.96
CA ASN A 331 -5.57 -24.16 -19.05
C ASN A 331 -5.59 -23.34 -20.35
N VAL A 332 -6.34 -23.76 -21.37
CA VAL A 332 -6.48 -22.97 -22.59
C VAL A 332 -7.54 -21.88 -22.33
N GLN A 333 -7.11 -20.80 -21.69
CA GLN A 333 -7.98 -19.74 -21.19
C GLN A 333 -8.19 -18.62 -22.21
N GLY A 334 -9.35 -17.97 -22.13
CA GLY A 334 -9.70 -16.78 -22.94
C GLY A 334 -11.19 -16.72 -23.27
N SER A 335 -11.62 -15.64 -23.93
CA SER A 335 -13.01 -15.45 -24.37
C SER A 335 -13.26 -15.86 -25.83
N GLY A 336 -12.25 -16.38 -26.52
CA GLY A 336 -12.33 -16.78 -27.92
C GLY A 336 -12.97 -18.16 -28.14
N LEU A 337 -13.00 -18.59 -29.41
CA LEU A 337 -13.47 -19.91 -29.79
C LEU A 337 -12.54 -20.99 -29.21
N ASN A 338 -13.12 -22.03 -28.60
CA ASN A 338 -12.43 -23.18 -28.01
C ASN A 338 -11.45 -22.78 -26.88
N GLN A 339 -11.87 -21.85 -26.02
CA GLN A 339 -11.13 -21.42 -24.83
C GLN A 339 -12.05 -21.42 -23.61
N PHE A 340 -11.53 -21.81 -22.45
CA PHE A 340 -12.25 -21.70 -21.19
C PHE A 340 -12.25 -20.23 -20.70
N SER A 341 -13.45 -19.68 -20.55
CA SER A 341 -13.69 -18.37 -19.95
C SER A 341 -14.27 -18.55 -18.55
N TYR A 342 -13.45 -18.25 -17.55
CA TYR A 342 -13.79 -18.28 -16.13
C TYR A 342 -14.37 -16.92 -15.70
N GLY A 343 -15.50 -16.94 -14.99
CA GLY A 343 -16.21 -15.73 -14.58
C GLY A 343 -16.93 -15.92 -13.25
N GLY A 344 -17.26 -14.81 -12.59
CA GLY A 344 -17.83 -14.82 -11.24
C GLY A 344 -19.32 -14.53 -11.13
N SER A 345 -19.88 -14.83 -9.94
CA SER A 345 -21.30 -14.90 -9.53
C SER A 345 -22.21 -13.71 -9.81
N GLY A 346 -21.66 -12.56 -10.20
CA GLY A 346 -22.42 -11.31 -10.19
C GLY A 346 -22.60 -10.71 -8.78
N VAL A 347 -22.16 -11.38 -7.70
CA VAL A 347 -22.07 -10.77 -6.36
C VAL A 347 -20.66 -10.25 -6.18
N ALA A 348 -20.51 -8.95 -6.36
CA ALA A 348 -19.25 -8.28 -6.08
C ALA A 348 -18.91 -8.38 -4.58
N SER A 349 -17.62 -8.52 -4.29
CA SER A 349 -17.05 -8.60 -2.93
C SER A 349 -16.05 -7.45 -2.72
N ILE A 350 -15.74 -7.14 -1.46
CA ILE A 350 -14.60 -6.27 -1.13
C ILE A 350 -13.27 -6.92 -1.57
N ASN A 351 -13.23 -8.24 -1.77
CA ASN A 351 -12.05 -8.93 -2.27
C ASN A 351 -12.08 -9.06 -3.81
N GLN A 352 -10.96 -8.77 -4.48
CA GLN A 352 -10.75 -8.91 -5.94
C GLN A 352 -11.78 -8.15 -6.81
N GLY A 353 -11.81 -8.42 -8.12
CA GLY A 353 -12.76 -7.81 -9.04
C GLY A 353 -12.37 -6.42 -9.50
N TYR A 354 -13.30 -5.75 -10.17
CA TYR A 354 -13.03 -4.52 -10.91
C TYR A 354 -13.96 -3.41 -10.46
N LEU A 355 -13.53 -2.16 -10.56
CA LEU A 355 -14.42 -1.02 -10.35
C LEU A 355 -15.53 -1.06 -11.40
N ASN A 356 -16.79 -0.89 -11.01
CA ASN A 356 -17.88 -0.76 -11.97
C ASN A 356 -17.97 0.72 -12.42
N PRO A 357 -17.78 1.04 -13.73
CA PRO A 357 -17.83 2.42 -14.20
C PRO A 357 -19.13 3.15 -13.86
N LYS A 358 -20.24 2.41 -13.69
CA LYS A 358 -21.54 2.94 -13.24
C LYS A 358 -21.44 3.73 -11.94
N TYR A 359 -20.50 3.39 -11.06
CA TYR A 359 -20.37 3.97 -9.72
C TYR A 359 -19.20 4.95 -9.57
N TYR A 360 -18.54 5.37 -10.65
CA TYR A 360 -17.45 6.36 -10.57
C TYR A 360 -17.81 7.62 -9.80
N GLN A 361 -19.01 8.17 -10.02
CA GLN A 361 -19.44 9.38 -9.31
C GLN A 361 -19.65 9.11 -7.81
N ALA A 362 -20.29 8.01 -7.45
CA ALA A 362 -20.51 7.63 -6.05
C ALA A 362 -19.18 7.35 -5.35
N TYR A 363 -18.26 6.65 -6.01
CA TYR A 363 -16.95 6.36 -5.45
C TYR A 363 -16.08 7.62 -5.34
N ALA A 364 -16.14 8.56 -6.28
CA ALA A 364 -15.48 9.85 -6.14
C ALA A 364 -16.03 10.66 -4.94
N GLN A 365 -17.33 10.58 -4.67
CA GLN A 365 -17.93 11.17 -3.47
C GLN A 365 -17.54 10.43 -2.18
N TYR A 366 -17.25 9.13 -2.25
CA TYR A 366 -16.75 8.35 -1.11
C TYR A 366 -15.39 8.89 -0.62
N PHE A 367 -14.48 9.21 -1.54
CA PHE A 367 -13.22 9.90 -1.20
C PHE A 367 -13.47 11.28 -0.57
N VAL A 368 -14.38 12.08 -1.13
CA VAL A 368 -14.74 13.38 -0.55
C VAL A 368 -15.32 13.23 0.87
N ALA A 369 -16.18 12.24 1.08
CA ALA A 369 -16.80 11.96 2.37
C ALA A 369 -15.76 11.56 3.41
N PHE A 370 -14.81 10.68 3.03
CA PHE A 370 -13.67 10.29 3.85
C PHE A 370 -12.80 11.50 4.25
N ILE A 371 -12.33 12.29 3.27
CA ILE A 371 -11.46 13.45 3.51
C ILE A 371 -12.16 14.43 4.45
N LYS A 372 -13.42 14.78 4.17
CA LYS A 372 -14.18 15.71 5.02
C LYS A 372 -14.45 15.14 6.40
N ALA A 373 -14.62 13.83 6.55
CA ALA A 373 -14.81 13.20 7.86
C ALA A 373 -13.54 13.29 8.70
N TYR A 374 -12.38 12.94 8.13
CA TYR A 374 -11.09 13.06 8.79
C TYR A 374 -10.74 14.52 9.12
N GLU A 375 -11.00 15.46 8.22
CA GLU A 375 -10.79 16.89 8.47
C GLU A 375 -11.64 17.43 9.64
N ARG A 376 -12.90 16.96 9.79
CA ARG A 376 -13.74 17.31 10.95
C ARG A 376 -13.17 16.81 12.27
N GLU A 377 -12.44 15.70 12.22
CA GLU A 377 -11.70 15.17 13.37
C GLU A 377 -10.37 15.90 13.62
N GLY A 378 -9.99 16.88 12.79
CA GLY A 378 -8.74 17.62 12.87
C GLY A 378 -7.56 16.91 12.20
N ILE A 379 -7.84 15.97 11.28
CA ILE A 379 -6.84 15.14 10.60
C ILE A 379 -6.82 15.52 9.12
N PRO A 380 -5.92 16.43 8.69
CA PRO A 380 -5.86 16.84 7.29
C PRO A 380 -5.26 15.74 6.40
N ILE A 381 -5.92 15.43 5.29
CA ILE A 381 -5.42 14.47 4.29
C ILE A 381 -4.62 15.21 3.22
N TYR A 382 -3.30 14.96 3.19
CA TYR A 382 -2.35 15.61 2.30
C TYR A 382 -2.46 15.11 0.85
N ALA A 383 -2.56 13.80 0.68
CA ALA A 383 -2.62 13.14 -0.63
C ALA A 383 -3.48 11.88 -0.57
N ILE A 384 -3.99 11.44 -1.71
CA ILE A 384 -4.59 10.11 -1.89
C ILE A 384 -4.00 9.38 -3.09
N THR A 385 -4.17 8.07 -3.13
CA THR A 385 -4.10 7.29 -4.39
C THR A 385 -5.49 6.70 -4.68
N PRO A 386 -5.88 6.51 -5.95
CA PRO A 386 -7.18 5.95 -6.30
C PRO A 386 -7.44 4.52 -5.84
N GLN A 387 -6.37 3.74 -5.69
CA GLN A 387 -6.40 2.32 -5.33
C GLN A 387 -5.00 1.90 -4.87
N ASN A 388 -4.90 1.17 -3.76
CA ASN A 388 -3.68 0.47 -3.37
C ASN A 388 -3.42 -0.70 -4.34
N GLU A 389 -2.21 -0.78 -4.89
CA GLU A 389 -1.76 -1.89 -5.74
C GLU A 389 -2.79 -2.29 -6.82
N PRO A 390 -3.13 -1.41 -7.76
CA PRO A 390 -4.21 -1.62 -8.73
C PRO A 390 -4.03 -2.84 -9.66
N GLN A 391 -2.86 -3.48 -9.68
CA GLN A 391 -2.63 -4.73 -10.42
C GLN A 391 -2.62 -5.98 -9.52
N ASN A 392 -2.85 -5.83 -8.21
CA ASN A 392 -2.92 -6.94 -7.27
C ASN A 392 -4.34 -7.53 -7.23
N GLY A 393 -4.45 -8.81 -7.61
CA GLY A 393 -5.69 -9.57 -7.64
C GLY A 393 -5.81 -10.62 -6.54
N ASN A 394 -5.02 -10.55 -5.47
CA ASN A 394 -5.08 -11.54 -4.39
C ASN A 394 -6.41 -11.51 -3.64
N TYR A 395 -6.83 -12.68 -3.11
CA TYR A 395 -8.04 -12.79 -2.30
C TYR A 395 -7.82 -12.22 -0.89
N MET A 396 -8.07 -10.92 -0.78
CA MET A 396 -8.10 -10.05 0.40
C MET A 396 -8.73 -8.72 -0.07
N PRO A 397 -8.93 -7.69 0.76
CA PRO A 397 -9.40 -6.39 0.27
C PRO A 397 -8.48 -5.87 -0.84
N THR A 398 -8.94 -5.96 -2.08
CA THR A 398 -8.21 -5.63 -3.32
C THR A 398 -9.20 -5.26 -4.42
N MET A 399 -8.72 -4.55 -5.42
CA MET A 399 -9.44 -4.33 -6.66
C MET A 399 -8.45 -4.15 -7.81
N LEU A 400 -8.65 -4.93 -8.88
CA LEU A 400 -7.97 -4.69 -10.13
C LEU A 400 -8.53 -3.42 -10.78
N LEU A 401 -7.64 -2.50 -11.10
CA LEU A 401 -7.95 -1.25 -11.76
C LEU A 401 -6.92 -1.03 -12.86
N PRO A 402 -7.24 -1.27 -14.13
CA PRO A 402 -6.30 -0.96 -15.21
C PRO A 402 -5.99 0.54 -15.32
N ALA A 403 -4.81 0.89 -15.85
CA ALA A 403 -4.41 2.28 -16.05
C ALA A 403 -5.37 3.07 -16.97
N THR A 404 -5.81 2.43 -18.06
CA THR A 404 -6.70 3.00 -19.08
C THR A 404 -7.77 2.00 -19.48
N SER A 405 -8.75 2.42 -20.29
CA SER A 405 -9.95 1.62 -20.59
C SER A 405 -9.63 0.22 -21.09
N GLN A 406 -10.29 -0.79 -20.49
CA GLN A 406 -10.20 -2.19 -20.86
C GLN A 406 -11.58 -2.85 -20.77
N THR A 407 -11.70 -4.03 -21.38
CA THR A 407 -12.88 -4.90 -21.26
C THR A 407 -12.46 -6.24 -20.67
N ALA A 408 -13.19 -6.73 -19.68
CA ALA A 408 -13.07 -8.09 -19.16
C ALA A 408 -14.40 -8.82 -19.39
N ASN A 409 -14.37 -9.99 -20.03
CA ASN A 409 -15.56 -10.81 -20.31
C ASN A 409 -16.70 -10.00 -20.98
N ASP A 410 -16.38 -9.28 -22.06
CA ASP A 410 -17.30 -8.38 -22.81
C ASP A 410 -17.96 -7.27 -21.97
N THR A 411 -17.48 -7.04 -20.74
CA THR A 411 -17.94 -6.00 -19.85
C THR A 411 -16.89 -4.91 -19.76
N THR A 412 -17.30 -3.66 -19.96
CA THR A 412 -16.43 -2.50 -19.69
C THR A 412 -16.15 -2.44 -18.19
N ILE A 413 -14.89 -2.58 -17.83
CA ILE A 413 -14.41 -2.45 -16.46
C ILE A 413 -13.90 -1.04 -16.22
N GLY A 414 -13.92 -0.61 -14.95
CA GLY A 414 -13.36 0.67 -14.56
C GLY A 414 -11.83 0.67 -14.69
N ASN A 415 -11.28 1.82 -15.07
CA ASN A 415 -9.86 2.13 -15.10
C ASN A 415 -9.53 3.38 -14.27
N GLU A 416 -8.26 3.55 -13.94
CA GLU A 416 -7.77 4.61 -13.06
C GLU A 416 -7.81 5.99 -13.72
N ALA A 417 -7.44 6.13 -15.00
CA ALA A 417 -7.47 7.42 -15.68
C ALA A 417 -8.88 8.05 -15.72
N ASP A 418 -9.90 7.27 -16.06
CA ASP A 418 -11.29 7.74 -16.06
C ASP A 418 -11.78 8.03 -14.64
N PHE A 419 -11.37 7.21 -13.66
CA PHE A 419 -11.74 7.45 -12.28
C PHE A 419 -11.07 8.70 -11.70
N ILE A 420 -9.78 8.97 -11.99
CA ILE A 420 -9.08 10.22 -11.63
C ILE A 420 -9.82 11.43 -12.19
N THR A 421 -10.35 11.35 -13.42
CA THR A 421 -11.14 12.45 -14.00
C THR A 421 -12.42 12.73 -13.20
N ASN A 422 -13.11 11.67 -12.75
CA ASN A 422 -14.29 11.80 -11.89
C ASN A 422 -13.93 12.33 -10.50
N LEU A 423 -12.82 11.84 -9.93
CA LEU A 423 -12.31 12.24 -8.63
C LEU A 423 -11.92 13.72 -8.60
N ALA A 424 -11.18 14.19 -9.61
CA ALA A 424 -10.81 15.59 -9.77
C ALA A 424 -12.04 16.50 -9.88
N SER A 425 -13.07 16.07 -10.62
CA SER A 425 -14.34 16.81 -10.71
C SER A 425 -15.04 16.89 -9.35
N ALA A 426 -15.11 15.78 -8.60
CA ALA A 426 -15.70 15.75 -7.26
C ALA A 426 -14.93 16.64 -6.28
N PHE A 427 -13.59 16.63 -6.33
CA PHE A 427 -12.73 17.47 -5.49
C PHE A 427 -12.94 18.95 -5.78
N GLN A 428 -12.98 19.34 -7.06
CA GLN A 428 -13.26 20.71 -7.46
C GLN A 428 -14.64 21.18 -6.97
N GLN A 429 -15.69 20.36 -7.16
CA GLN A 429 -17.04 20.66 -6.71
C GLN A 429 -17.15 20.77 -5.18
N SER A 430 -16.32 20.02 -4.47
CA SER A 430 -16.35 19.91 -3.00
C SER A 430 -15.33 20.80 -2.30
N HIS A 431 -14.53 21.57 -3.04
CA HIS A 431 -13.42 22.38 -2.55
C HIS A 431 -12.36 21.60 -1.75
N VAL A 432 -12.09 20.35 -2.16
CA VAL A 432 -11.02 19.51 -1.60
C VAL A 432 -9.70 19.87 -2.28
N GLN A 433 -8.64 20.07 -1.48
CA GLN A 433 -7.29 20.42 -1.95
C GLN A 433 -6.29 19.26 -1.88
N THR A 434 -6.72 18.10 -1.39
CA THR A 434 -5.91 16.89 -1.28
C THR A 434 -5.33 16.50 -2.64
N LYS A 435 -4.04 16.17 -2.68
CA LYS A 435 -3.34 15.77 -3.91
C LYS A 435 -3.84 14.42 -4.42
N ILE A 436 -3.81 14.21 -5.73
CA ILE A 436 -4.08 12.92 -6.38
C ILE A 436 -2.75 12.33 -6.88
N LEU A 437 -2.33 11.22 -6.29
CA LEU A 437 -1.17 10.44 -6.72
C LEU A 437 -1.65 9.23 -7.51
N ALA A 438 -1.13 9.02 -8.71
CA ALA A 438 -1.48 7.84 -9.52
C ALA A 438 -0.61 6.63 -9.16
N PHE A 439 -1.06 5.44 -9.60
CA PHE A 439 -0.35 4.16 -9.56
C PHE A 439 -0.33 3.43 -8.21
N ASP A 440 0.56 3.80 -7.28
CA ASP A 440 0.66 3.16 -5.94
C ASP A 440 0.94 1.64 -6.02
N HIS A 441 1.94 1.28 -6.83
CA HIS A 441 2.40 -0.10 -7.01
C HIS A 441 3.88 -0.19 -7.40
N ASN A 442 4.34 -1.38 -7.78
CA ASN A 442 5.76 -1.72 -7.87
C ASN A 442 6.54 -1.01 -8.99
N TRP A 443 7.85 -0.86 -8.81
CA TRP A 443 8.76 -0.29 -9.80
C TRP A 443 8.89 -1.11 -11.10
N ASP A 444 8.41 -2.35 -11.15
CA ASP A 444 8.54 -3.25 -12.31
C ASP A 444 7.53 -2.99 -13.44
N THR A 445 6.52 -2.15 -13.22
CA THR A 445 5.48 -1.82 -14.22
C THR A 445 5.29 -0.30 -14.44
N PRO A 446 6.38 0.48 -14.69
CA PRO A 446 6.31 1.93 -14.81
C PRO A 446 5.55 2.41 -16.08
N GLU A 447 5.24 1.51 -17.01
CA GLU A 447 4.34 1.79 -18.12
C GLU A 447 2.91 2.12 -17.67
N TYR A 448 2.48 1.63 -16.51
CA TYR A 448 1.15 1.90 -15.96
C TYR A 448 0.93 3.40 -15.67
N PRO A 449 1.74 4.07 -14.82
CA PRO A 449 1.61 5.51 -14.60
C PRO A 449 1.86 6.32 -15.88
N SER A 450 2.75 5.86 -16.76
CA SER A 450 2.98 6.49 -18.06
C SER A 450 1.72 6.52 -18.93
N ALA A 451 0.93 5.45 -18.95
CA ALA A 451 -0.34 5.40 -19.67
C ALA A 451 -1.36 6.40 -19.12
N ILE A 452 -1.44 6.57 -17.80
CA ILE A 452 -2.31 7.56 -17.16
C ILE A 452 -1.87 8.99 -17.53
N LEU A 453 -0.58 9.28 -17.42
CA LEU A 453 -0.04 10.62 -17.71
C LEU A 453 -0.24 11.04 -19.18
N ASN A 454 -0.19 10.08 -20.10
CA ASN A 454 -0.44 10.31 -21.53
C ASN A 454 -1.94 10.46 -21.86
N SER A 455 -2.84 10.08 -20.95
CA SER A 455 -4.27 10.28 -21.09
C SER A 455 -4.70 11.70 -20.70
N SER A 456 -5.98 12.02 -20.90
CA SER A 456 -6.53 13.32 -20.46
C SER A 456 -6.52 13.52 -18.93
N ALA A 457 -6.34 12.44 -18.16
CA ALA A 457 -6.28 12.46 -16.70
C ALA A 457 -4.95 13.00 -16.16
N GLY A 458 -3.86 12.94 -16.93
CA GLY A 458 -2.51 13.31 -16.48
C GLY A 458 -2.37 14.76 -15.97
N LYS A 459 -3.29 15.65 -16.37
CA LYS A 459 -3.35 17.04 -15.87
C LYS A 459 -3.88 17.15 -14.43
N TYR A 460 -4.58 16.14 -13.93
CA TYR A 460 -5.11 16.07 -12.56
C TYR A 460 -4.21 15.29 -11.61
N VAL A 461 -3.18 14.62 -12.13
CA VAL A 461 -2.21 13.87 -11.33
C VAL A 461 -1.15 14.81 -10.78
N ASP A 462 -1.00 14.87 -9.46
CA ASP A 462 0.03 15.67 -8.77
C ASP A 462 1.36 14.94 -8.65
N GLY A 463 1.32 13.61 -8.54
CA GLY A 463 2.50 12.77 -8.40
C GLY A 463 2.25 11.30 -8.72
N ILE A 464 3.32 10.50 -8.73
CA ILE A 464 3.27 9.05 -8.91
C ILE A 464 3.72 8.38 -7.61
N ALA A 465 2.95 7.40 -7.16
CA ALA A 465 3.26 6.60 -5.98
C ALA A 465 3.84 5.24 -6.39
N PHE A 466 4.89 4.79 -5.70
CA PHE A 466 5.59 3.53 -5.93
C PHE A 466 5.74 2.70 -4.65
N HIS A 467 5.80 1.39 -4.85
CA HIS A 467 6.11 0.37 -3.85
C HIS A 467 7.40 -0.39 -4.22
N CYS A 468 8.01 -1.03 -3.23
CA CYS A 468 9.31 -1.69 -3.37
C CYS A 468 9.28 -3.21 -3.66
N TYR A 469 8.10 -3.82 -3.84
CA TYR A 469 8.00 -5.30 -3.84
C TYR A 469 8.52 -5.96 -5.12
N GLY A 470 8.69 -5.18 -6.19
CA GLY A 470 9.23 -5.64 -7.46
C GLY A 470 9.87 -4.48 -8.24
N GLY A 471 10.91 -4.79 -9.01
CA GLY A 471 11.63 -3.82 -9.82
C GLY A 471 12.76 -3.11 -9.07
N ASP A 472 13.12 -1.92 -9.55
CA ASP A 472 14.27 -1.13 -9.08
C ASP A 472 13.93 0.37 -9.02
N PRO A 473 14.42 1.12 -8.00
CA PRO A 473 14.13 2.54 -7.85
C PRO A 473 14.44 3.41 -9.08
N SER A 474 15.34 3.00 -9.98
CA SER A 474 15.64 3.73 -11.21
C SER A 474 14.46 3.83 -12.18
N ALA A 475 13.44 2.98 -12.04
CA ALA A 475 12.19 3.10 -12.80
C ALA A 475 11.51 4.48 -12.61
N GLN A 476 11.77 5.14 -11.48
CA GLN A 476 11.26 6.46 -11.15
C GLN A 476 11.85 7.58 -12.02
N ASP A 477 13.07 7.40 -12.55
CA ASP A 477 13.84 8.46 -13.23
C ASP A 477 13.08 9.08 -14.41
N GLN A 478 12.26 8.29 -15.09
CA GLN A 478 11.46 8.78 -16.22
C GLN A 478 10.41 9.82 -15.82
N PHE A 479 9.97 9.84 -14.55
CA PHE A 479 9.00 10.80 -14.04
C PHE A 479 9.65 12.03 -13.41
N TYR A 480 10.98 12.00 -13.21
CA TYR A 480 11.72 13.08 -12.60
C TYR A 480 11.56 14.39 -13.41
N GLY A 481 11.18 15.46 -12.72
CA GLY A 481 10.90 16.76 -13.35
C GLY A 481 9.57 16.85 -14.12
N GLN A 482 8.85 15.74 -14.31
CA GLN A 482 7.50 15.72 -14.89
C GLN A 482 6.41 15.79 -13.83
N LYS A 483 6.55 15.00 -12.76
CA LYS A 483 5.63 14.90 -11.63
C LYS A 483 6.41 14.70 -10.32
N ASP A 484 5.77 14.99 -9.18
CA ASP A 484 6.31 14.58 -7.88
C ASP A 484 6.32 13.04 -7.79
N ILE A 485 7.29 12.46 -7.10
CA ILE A 485 7.43 11.00 -6.93
C ILE A 485 7.37 10.66 -5.45
N TYR A 486 6.70 9.57 -5.09
CA TYR A 486 6.47 9.16 -3.72
C TYR A 486 6.73 7.65 -3.58
N GLU A 487 7.63 7.23 -2.70
CA GLU A 487 7.67 5.84 -2.23
C GLU A 487 6.69 5.74 -1.06
N THR A 488 5.62 4.97 -1.25
CA THR A 488 4.43 4.97 -0.39
C THR A 488 4.27 3.67 0.37
N GLU A 489 4.90 2.58 -0.04
CA GLU A 489 4.84 1.33 0.72
C GLU A 489 6.03 0.40 0.46
N CYS A 490 6.60 -0.10 1.55
CA CYS A 490 7.56 -1.18 1.50
C CYS A 490 7.51 -1.97 2.82
N SER A 491 7.33 -3.29 2.77
CA SER A 491 7.29 -4.12 3.98
C SER A 491 8.65 -4.74 4.29
N GLY A 492 8.92 -4.94 5.58
CA GLY A 492 9.89 -5.91 6.06
C GLY A 492 9.14 -7.10 6.64
N GLY A 493 9.83 -8.22 6.87
CA GLY A 493 9.17 -9.42 7.38
C GLY A 493 10.05 -10.65 7.44
N GLN A 494 9.43 -11.78 7.74
CA GLN A 494 10.16 -13.01 8.04
C GLN A 494 10.91 -13.59 6.84
N TRP A 495 10.59 -13.17 5.60
CA TRP A 495 11.27 -13.64 4.39
C TRP A 495 12.67 -13.04 4.19
N GLU A 496 12.96 -11.89 4.82
CA GLU A 496 14.23 -11.18 4.69
C GLU A 496 15.41 -12.12 5.04
N ASN A 497 16.48 -12.06 4.25
CA ASN A 497 17.67 -12.91 4.40
C ASN A 497 17.38 -14.43 4.42
N ASN A 498 16.70 -14.94 3.39
CA ASN A 498 16.39 -16.37 3.22
C ASN A 498 15.64 -16.98 4.41
N SER A 499 14.58 -16.30 4.85
CA SER A 499 13.77 -16.70 6.01
C SER A 499 14.53 -16.68 7.35
N ASN A 500 15.57 -15.86 7.46
CA ASN A 500 16.37 -15.69 8.67
C ASN A 500 16.70 -14.20 8.89
N PRO A 501 15.69 -13.37 9.18
CA PRO A 501 15.86 -11.93 9.29
C PRO A 501 16.80 -11.60 10.45
N THR A 502 17.98 -11.09 10.14
CA THR A 502 18.91 -10.55 11.16
C THR A 502 18.77 -9.03 11.21
N PHE A 503 19.15 -8.42 12.34
CA PHE A 503 19.19 -6.97 12.44
C PHE A 503 20.05 -6.33 11.33
N ALA A 504 21.18 -6.96 10.99
CA ALA A 504 22.08 -6.49 9.94
C ALA A 504 21.42 -6.48 8.55
N ALA A 505 20.83 -7.61 8.14
CA ALA A 505 20.20 -7.72 6.82
C ALA A 505 19.00 -6.78 6.69
N THR A 506 18.15 -6.73 7.72
CA THR A 506 16.97 -5.86 7.68
C THR A 506 17.32 -4.37 7.81
N LEU A 507 18.45 -4.03 8.43
CA LEU A 507 18.98 -2.66 8.41
C LEU A 507 19.45 -2.27 7.00
N GLN A 508 20.13 -3.19 6.31
CA GLN A 508 20.55 -3.00 4.92
C GLN A 508 19.35 -2.62 4.04
N ASP A 509 18.29 -3.42 4.07
CA ASP A 509 17.09 -3.23 3.26
C ASP A 509 16.47 -1.83 3.45
N VAL A 510 16.39 -1.36 4.70
CA VAL A 510 15.80 -0.04 5.01
C VAL A 510 16.71 1.11 4.59
N MET A 511 18.03 0.95 4.70
CA MET A 511 18.99 1.97 4.29
C MET A 511 19.07 2.09 2.77
N GLU A 512 19.14 0.98 2.05
CA GLU A 512 19.15 0.93 0.58
C GLU A 512 17.83 1.48 0.01
N LEU A 513 16.69 1.11 0.59
CA LEU A 513 15.39 1.69 0.25
C LEU A 513 15.40 3.22 0.41
N GLY A 514 15.87 3.71 1.55
CA GLY A 514 15.88 5.14 1.88
C GLY A 514 16.80 5.95 0.96
N ILE A 515 18.01 5.45 0.70
CA ILE A 515 18.98 6.09 -0.18
C ILE A 515 18.49 6.01 -1.63
N GLY A 516 18.23 4.79 -2.14
CA GLY A 516 17.85 4.55 -3.53
C GLY A 516 16.61 5.32 -3.95
N SER A 517 15.52 5.22 -3.18
CA SER A 517 14.26 5.91 -3.50
C SER A 517 14.47 7.42 -3.63
N THR A 518 15.20 8.02 -2.67
CA THR A 518 15.40 9.48 -2.64
C THR A 518 16.45 9.96 -3.65
N THR A 519 17.45 9.15 -4.02
CA THR A 519 18.36 9.52 -5.11
C THR A 519 17.68 9.49 -6.48
N HIS A 520 16.63 8.69 -6.63
CA HIS A 520 15.79 8.56 -7.82
C HIS A 520 14.51 9.42 -7.78
N GLY A 521 14.48 10.44 -6.91
CA GLY A 521 13.48 11.51 -6.97
C GLY A 521 12.29 11.38 -6.02
N ALA A 522 12.18 10.28 -5.27
CA ALA A 522 11.11 10.13 -4.28
C ALA A 522 11.19 11.24 -3.22
N LYS A 523 10.02 11.77 -2.85
CA LYS A 523 9.83 12.78 -1.80
C LYS A 523 9.45 12.16 -0.46
N THR A 524 9.10 10.88 -0.45
CA THR A 524 8.77 10.09 0.73
C THR A 524 9.47 8.75 0.69
N VAL A 525 9.57 8.11 1.86
CA VAL A 525 9.86 6.69 2.02
C VAL A 525 8.99 6.20 3.18
N VAL A 526 8.16 5.20 2.92
CA VAL A 526 7.11 4.76 3.84
C VAL A 526 7.18 3.24 3.98
N ARG A 527 7.33 2.77 5.21
CA ARG A 527 7.23 1.34 5.55
C ARG A 527 5.77 0.93 5.72
N TRP A 528 5.48 -0.36 5.63
CA TRP A 528 4.10 -0.83 5.76
C TRP A 528 3.59 -0.73 7.22
N GLY A 529 3.68 -1.76 8.05
CA GLY A 529 3.18 -1.68 9.43
C GLY A 529 3.98 -0.71 10.33
N LEU A 530 3.32 0.27 10.94
CA LEU A 530 3.95 1.14 11.97
C LEU A 530 4.30 0.33 13.23
N ALA A 531 3.39 -0.52 13.68
CA ALA A 531 3.56 -1.43 14.80
C ALA A 531 2.84 -2.75 14.52
N LEU A 532 3.45 -3.88 14.87
CA LEU A 532 2.82 -5.20 14.86
C LEU A 532 3.30 -5.98 16.08
N ASP A 533 2.74 -7.15 16.36
CA ASP A 533 3.39 -8.07 17.30
C ASP A 533 4.65 -8.71 16.67
N PRO A 534 5.51 -9.38 17.46
CA PRO A 534 6.72 -10.02 16.92
C PRO A 534 6.48 -11.09 15.83
N ASN A 535 5.25 -11.58 15.69
CA ASN A 535 4.86 -12.58 14.70
C ASN A 535 4.10 -11.96 13.51
N GLY A 536 3.95 -10.62 13.45
CA GLY A 536 3.23 -9.92 12.39
C GLY A 536 1.72 -9.79 12.60
N ASN A 537 1.21 -10.08 13.80
CA ASN A 537 -0.22 -10.05 14.10
C ASN A 537 -0.70 -8.70 14.67
N PRO A 538 -2.03 -8.45 14.62
CA PRO A 538 -3.03 -9.25 13.89
C PRO A 538 -3.00 -8.96 12.38
N HIS A 539 -3.58 -9.83 11.57
CA HIS A 539 -3.81 -9.62 10.13
C HIS A 539 -5.07 -10.40 9.71
N LEU A 540 -5.61 -10.14 8.53
CA LEU A 540 -6.78 -10.87 8.05
C LEU A 540 -6.42 -12.34 7.79
N ASP A 541 -7.35 -13.25 8.05
CA ASP A 541 -7.22 -14.69 7.77
C ASP A 541 -7.55 -15.01 6.30
N THR A 542 -7.00 -14.22 5.37
CA THR A 542 -7.19 -14.42 3.93
C THR A 542 -5.88 -14.84 3.29
N ALA A 543 -5.95 -15.66 2.23
CA ALA A 543 -4.77 -16.24 1.59
C ALA A 543 -3.79 -15.17 1.03
N GLY A 544 -4.29 -13.98 0.70
CA GLY A 544 -3.48 -12.88 0.19
C GLY A 544 -2.79 -12.03 1.26
N SER A 545 -3.21 -12.12 2.52
CA SER A 545 -2.76 -11.19 3.56
C SER A 545 -1.33 -11.45 4.03
N CYS A 546 -0.60 -10.39 4.40
CA CYS A 546 0.76 -10.53 4.88
C CYS A 546 0.82 -11.11 6.30
N GLY A 547 0.88 -12.44 6.41
CA GLY A 547 1.02 -13.14 7.70
C GLY A 547 2.43 -13.18 8.28
N THR A 548 3.40 -12.54 7.62
CA THR A 548 4.82 -12.56 8.02
C THR A 548 5.45 -11.17 8.05
N CYS A 549 4.65 -10.12 7.91
CA CYS A 549 5.11 -8.73 7.94
C CYS A 549 5.64 -8.34 9.31
N ARG A 550 6.57 -7.38 9.33
CA ARG A 550 7.18 -6.81 10.53
C ARG A 550 6.89 -5.33 10.61
N GLY A 551 6.53 -4.85 11.80
CA GLY A 551 6.31 -3.43 12.04
C GLY A 551 7.62 -2.64 12.20
N VAL A 552 7.55 -1.31 12.09
CA VAL A 552 8.68 -0.43 12.46
C VAL A 552 9.10 -0.66 13.90
N ILE A 553 8.12 -0.90 14.77
CA ILE A 553 8.31 -1.45 16.12
C ILE A 553 7.50 -2.74 16.29
N SER A 554 7.93 -3.59 17.22
CA SER A 554 7.16 -4.75 17.66
C SER A 554 6.63 -4.54 19.07
N ILE A 555 5.37 -4.90 19.31
CA ILE A 555 4.71 -4.84 20.63
C ILE A 555 4.23 -6.24 20.99
N ALA A 556 4.90 -6.89 21.95
CA ALA A 556 4.53 -8.24 22.38
C ALA A 556 3.33 -8.23 23.33
N ALA A 557 2.71 -9.40 23.51
CA ALA A 557 1.54 -9.56 24.37
C ALA A 557 1.77 -9.17 25.85
N ASP A 558 3.01 -9.21 26.33
CA ASP A 558 3.38 -8.77 27.68
C ASP A 558 3.55 -7.24 27.81
N GLY A 559 3.46 -6.50 26.70
CA GLY A 559 3.61 -5.06 26.62
C GLY A 559 5.05 -4.62 26.36
N SER A 560 5.98 -5.56 26.13
CA SER A 560 7.34 -5.22 25.74
C SER A 560 7.38 -4.62 24.32
N VAL A 561 8.13 -3.52 24.19
CA VAL A 561 8.26 -2.77 22.93
C VAL A 561 9.68 -2.90 22.42
N THR A 562 9.81 -3.43 21.21
CA THR A 562 11.10 -3.59 20.51
C THR A 562 11.18 -2.59 19.36
N LYS A 563 12.23 -1.78 19.34
CA LYS A 563 12.60 -0.94 18.19
C LYS A 563 13.32 -1.82 17.18
N ASN A 564 12.68 -2.10 16.04
CA ASN A 564 13.28 -2.95 15.03
C ASN A 564 14.33 -2.19 14.21
N SER A 565 15.06 -2.87 13.33
CA SER A 565 15.98 -2.24 12.36
C SER A 565 15.30 -1.13 11.55
N ASP A 566 14.03 -1.30 11.15
CA ASP A 566 13.21 -0.27 10.48
C ASP A 566 13.13 1.03 11.27
N TYR A 567 13.00 0.96 12.60
CA TYR A 567 13.00 2.15 13.44
C TYR A 567 14.31 2.92 13.30
N TYR A 568 15.45 2.22 13.38
CA TYR A 568 16.77 2.86 13.34
C TYR A 568 17.14 3.31 11.92
N GLY A 569 16.86 2.48 10.92
CA GLY A 569 17.07 2.79 9.50
C GLY A 569 16.26 4.01 9.07
N LEU A 570 14.94 4.03 9.32
CA LEU A 570 14.12 5.23 9.07
C LEU A 570 14.59 6.43 9.91
N GLY A 571 15.09 6.20 11.13
CA GLY A 571 15.64 7.22 12.01
C GLY A 571 16.84 7.96 11.43
N HIS A 572 17.65 7.32 10.58
CA HIS A 572 18.74 7.98 9.87
C HIS A 572 18.27 9.05 8.87
N PHE A 573 16.99 9.04 8.51
CA PHE A 573 16.36 10.04 7.64
C PHE A 573 15.38 10.93 8.42
N SER A 574 14.31 10.35 8.97
CA SER A 574 13.20 11.04 9.62
C SER A 574 13.63 12.01 10.73
N LYS A 575 14.66 11.66 11.53
CA LYS A 575 15.14 12.49 12.62
C LYS A 575 15.86 13.75 12.14
N PHE A 576 16.52 13.67 10.99
CA PHE A 576 17.49 14.67 10.54
C PHE A 576 16.98 15.47 9.35
N VAL A 577 16.12 14.89 8.51
CA VAL A 577 15.58 15.51 7.29
C VAL A 577 14.19 16.05 7.56
N THR A 578 14.09 17.37 7.67
CA THR A 578 12.85 18.07 7.98
C THR A 578 11.93 18.22 6.76
N ALA A 579 10.63 18.40 7.01
CA ALA A 579 9.67 18.65 5.94
C ALA A 579 10.08 19.88 5.12
N GLY A 580 10.10 19.72 3.80
CA GLY A 580 10.52 20.76 2.86
C GLY A 580 12.03 20.88 2.64
N ALA A 581 12.87 20.05 3.29
CA ALA A 581 14.29 19.96 2.98
C ALA A 581 14.51 19.69 1.49
N TRP A 582 15.62 20.15 0.92
CA TRP A 582 15.99 19.82 -0.45
C TRP A 582 16.93 18.62 -0.44
N ARG A 583 16.70 17.61 -1.29
CA ARG A 583 17.79 16.68 -1.64
C ARG A 583 18.84 17.48 -2.41
N ILE A 584 20.11 17.33 -2.04
CA ILE A 584 21.25 17.99 -2.68
C ILE A 584 22.21 16.95 -3.27
N ALA A 585 23.10 17.41 -4.15
CA ALA A 585 24.04 16.51 -4.82
C ALA A 585 25.05 15.93 -3.82
N SER A 586 25.23 14.62 -3.93
CA SER A 586 26.31 13.90 -3.26
C SER A 586 26.82 12.78 -4.17
N THR A 587 28.13 12.60 -4.24
CA THR A 587 28.78 11.56 -5.05
C THR A 587 29.86 10.87 -4.24
N THR A 588 30.12 9.60 -4.50
CA THR A 588 31.12 8.79 -3.80
C THR A 588 32.11 8.21 -4.80
N SER A 589 33.40 8.20 -4.47
CA SER A 589 34.41 7.47 -5.23
C SER A 589 34.59 6.02 -4.77
N SER A 590 33.82 5.57 -3.79
CA SER A 590 33.86 4.21 -3.25
C SER A 590 32.66 3.41 -3.73
N SER A 591 32.91 2.22 -4.28
CA SER A 591 31.87 1.25 -4.58
C SER A 591 31.31 0.56 -3.34
N ASN A 592 31.80 0.86 -2.12
CA ASN A 592 31.33 0.27 -0.86
C ASN A 592 30.39 1.18 -0.07
N LEU A 593 30.19 2.42 -0.52
CA LEU A 593 29.44 3.41 0.25
C LEU A 593 28.27 3.90 -0.58
N GLU A 594 27.08 3.75 -0.05
CA GLU A 594 25.89 4.41 -0.55
C GLU A 594 25.65 5.68 0.24
N ASN A 595 25.12 6.72 -0.41
CA ASN A 595 24.91 7.99 0.26
C ASN A 595 23.81 8.84 -0.37
N VAL A 596 23.23 9.71 0.45
CA VAL A 596 22.36 10.79 0.00
C VAL A 596 22.50 12.00 0.94
N ALA A 597 22.46 13.20 0.38
CA ALA A 597 22.57 14.45 1.13
C ALA A 597 21.31 15.33 1.02
N PHE A 598 21.05 16.10 2.06
CA PHE A 598 19.92 17.02 2.15
C PHE A 598 20.32 18.38 2.75
N LEU A 599 19.55 19.41 2.43
CA LEU A 599 19.61 20.75 3.00
C LEU A 599 18.26 21.10 3.63
N ASN A 600 18.21 21.16 4.95
CA ASN A 600 17.05 21.61 5.71
C ASN A 600 16.79 23.11 5.52
N ARG A 601 15.56 23.53 5.81
CA ARG A 601 15.14 24.95 5.69
C ARG A 601 15.83 25.87 6.70
N ASP A 602 16.30 25.33 7.81
CA ASP A 602 17.09 26.04 8.82
C ASP A 602 18.59 26.14 8.46
N GLY A 603 18.99 25.66 7.28
CA GLY A 603 20.37 25.68 6.80
C GLY A 603 21.21 24.49 7.26
N THR A 604 20.67 23.56 8.05
CA THR A 604 21.38 22.32 8.43
C THR A 604 21.56 21.45 7.20
N ARG A 605 22.79 20.97 6.97
CA ARG A 605 23.07 19.92 5.96
C ARG A 605 23.02 18.56 6.65
N VAL A 606 22.54 17.57 5.92
CA VAL A 606 22.45 16.18 6.37
C VAL A 606 23.11 15.30 5.32
N LEU A 607 23.98 14.37 5.73
CA LEU A 607 24.53 13.34 4.85
C LEU A 607 24.26 11.97 5.49
N VAL A 608 23.49 11.13 4.82
CA VAL A 608 23.28 9.74 5.21
C VAL A 608 24.24 8.86 4.42
N VAL A 609 24.95 7.96 5.10
CA VAL A 609 25.90 7.02 4.48
C VAL A 609 25.65 5.62 5.01
N TYR A 610 25.58 4.65 4.10
CA TYR A 610 25.52 3.24 4.43
C TYR A 610 26.73 2.52 3.84
N ASN A 611 27.35 1.63 4.62
CA ASN A 611 28.47 0.80 4.17
C ASN A 611 27.98 -0.61 3.81
N HIS A 612 27.63 -0.83 2.55
CA HIS A 612 27.18 -2.14 2.04
C HIS A 612 28.33 -3.13 1.75
N ASN A 613 29.54 -2.87 2.26
CA ASN A 613 30.66 -3.79 2.07
C ASN A 613 30.29 -5.20 2.59
N ALA A 614 30.25 -6.18 1.68
CA ALA A 614 29.86 -7.56 1.97
C ALA A 614 30.82 -8.30 2.94
N SER A 615 32.01 -7.75 3.19
CA SER A 615 32.93 -8.31 4.19
C SER A 615 32.55 -7.86 5.59
N SER A 616 31.96 -8.76 6.38
CA SER A 616 31.54 -8.52 7.77
C SER A 616 32.68 -8.13 8.74
N ALA A 617 33.94 -8.23 8.32
CA ALA A 617 35.12 -7.78 9.06
C ALA A 617 35.72 -6.47 8.52
N GLY A 618 35.20 -5.92 7.43
CA GLY A 618 35.71 -4.72 6.78
C GLY A 618 35.21 -3.44 7.45
N ALA A 619 36.08 -2.44 7.59
CA ALA A 619 35.65 -1.05 7.77
C ALA A 619 36.08 -0.26 6.53
N THR A 620 35.29 0.72 6.13
CA THR A 620 35.65 1.62 5.02
C THR A 620 35.96 2.99 5.59
N THR A 621 37.21 3.41 5.43
CA THR A 621 37.66 4.78 5.72
C THR A 621 37.43 5.64 4.49
N PHE A 622 36.81 6.80 4.68
CA PHE A 622 36.52 7.77 3.64
C PHE A 622 36.62 9.19 4.17
N GLN A 623 36.64 10.16 3.26
CA GLN A 623 36.51 11.58 3.55
C GLN A 623 35.15 12.09 3.08
N VAL A 624 34.58 13.03 3.80
CA VAL A 624 33.47 13.85 3.33
C VAL A 624 34.03 15.22 2.97
N GLN A 625 33.81 15.64 1.73
CA GLN A 625 34.22 16.93 1.20
C GLN A 625 33.01 17.83 1.00
N VAL A 626 33.11 19.06 1.52
CA VAL A 626 32.12 20.12 1.37
C VAL A 626 32.88 21.40 0.98
N GLY A 627 32.77 21.81 -0.28
CA GLY A 627 33.63 22.85 -0.85
C GLY A 627 35.12 22.51 -0.70
N HIS A 628 35.86 23.36 0.02
CA HIS A 628 37.29 23.17 0.33
C HIS A 628 37.57 22.47 1.66
N LYS A 629 36.54 22.26 2.48
CA LYS A 629 36.66 21.65 3.82
C LYS A 629 36.41 20.14 3.72
N THR A 630 37.15 19.37 4.52
CA THR A 630 37.06 17.91 4.58
C THR A 630 37.08 17.39 6.01
N PHE A 631 36.45 16.25 6.25
CA PHE A 631 36.70 15.43 7.44
C PHE A 631 36.75 13.95 7.08
N SER A 632 37.45 13.15 7.89
CA SER A 632 37.56 11.70 7.67
C SER A 632 36.68 10.92 8.64
N TYR A 633 36.18 9.77 8.19
CA TYR A 633 35.42 8.84 9.02
C TYR A 633 35.70 7.39 8.61
N THR A 634 35.65 6.48 9.59
CA THR A 634 35.76 5.04 9.35
C THR A 634 34.46 4.37 9.76
N LEU A 635 33.75 3.80 8.79
CA LEU A 635 32.45 3.17 9.00
C LEU A 635 32.59 1.64 8.92
N PRO A 636 32.20 0.87 9.96
CA PRO A 636 32.15 -0.59 9.88
C PRO A 636 31.24 -1.09 8.75
N ALA A 637 31.50 -2.29 8.22
CA ALA A 637 30.62 -2.94 7.25
C ALA A 637 29.23 -3.17 7.86
N GLY A 638 28.18 -3.02 7.03
CA GLY A 638 26.78 -3.13 7.44
C GLY A 638 26.30 -2.04 8.40
N ALA A 639 27.10 -1.00 8.65
CA ALA A 639 26.74 0.12 9.51
C ALA A 639 26.22 1.32 8.72
N ALA A 640 25.33 2.07 9.35
CA ALA A 640 24.78 3.33 8.85
C ALA A 640 25.25 4.50 9.72
N VAL A 641 25.61 5.61 9.09
CA VAL A 641 25.93 6.86 9.79
C VAL A 641 25.21 8.04 9.14
N THR A 642 24.66 8.93 9.95
CA THR A 642 24.15 10.23 9.50
C THR A 642 25.01 11.34 10.07
N PHE A 643 25.47 12.25 9.22
CA PHE A 643 26.18 13.46 9.62
C PHE A 643 25.27 14.69 9.53
N THR A 644 25.44 15.63 10.45
CA THR A 644 24.80 16.96 10.37
C THR A 644 25.80 18.08 10.66
N TRP A 645 25.70 19.19 9.93
CA TRP A 645 26.50 20.40 10.16
C TRP A 645 25.81 21.66 9.60
N HIS A 646 26.32 22.84 9.96
CA HIS A 646 25.98 24.11 9.33
C HIS A 646 27.21 24.63 8.55
N GLU A 647 27.01 25.29 7.42
CA GLU A 647 28.06 26.11 6.78
C GLU A 647 27.99 27.54 7.29
N GLU A 648 29.14 28.22 7.34
CA GLU A 648 29.23 29.66 7.59
C GLU A 648 28.43 30.44 6.52
N GLU A 649 27.73 31.50 6.91
CA GLU A 649 27.36 32.54 5.94
C GLU A 649 28.68 33.27 5.56
N GLU A 650 29.08 33.18 4.29
CA GLU A 650 30.25 33.90 3.76
C GLU A 650 30.08 35.43 3.77
#